data_AF-A0A7C4MPR7-F1
#
_entry.id   AF-A0A7C4MPR7-F1
#
_cell.length_a   1.000
_cell.length_b   1.000
_cell.length_c   1.000
_cell.angle_alpha   90.00
_cell.angle_beta   90.00
_cell.angle_gamma   90.00
#
_symmetry.space_group_name_H-M   'P 1'
#
loop_
_entity.id
_entity.type
_entity.pdbx_description
1 polymer ?
#
loop_
_entity_poly.entity_id
_entity_poly.type
_entity_poly.pdbx_seq_one_letter_code
_entity_poly.pdbx_strand_id
1 'polypeptide(L)'
;MYVVWCLFILCLQAFASQAADRPVTKVVYGLPAVHASDAEAIDRNLRLAGVDAVFVPADRDTIGFYRKKGYRVYLAFNAFGGKNGWKRHPDGVPVTADGVSMDRKAGLRGFGGVCPTHEAYRRERLLELSRWVSAFGGPDGIDGVFLDFIRYPGYWESPDPELIDSCYCDRCMRRFAEEAGVAVPALAPEERAGWIKAHGRKAWADWKVGVILSFIREARTLLEGNASGRKLDLGVFTVPYTAYEKQAALSTLLGQDVLQMASLVDVVSPMLYPGLMGKPAGWVGRMVSYWQEMLAAGTCALWPILQATDGSAEMFSRSLDEVQAAGGGTVSVYSFSGFDSAKWQALAAFKPLPDLIVNPQMAPSEAHFPDPFAWGKRPFGEDTNGLFVSRQKPFAALGLRPAIHFPIGWETTTAACIPGETYRFSALFLRSRFENGVYPELRLWGRDMLLNTHLLQGRFQPIAFDIRCPESGQEDEPILRWTNRHPSETFWMAKPSIRRVVPSGVEERPVSEPALLADGSFPIGVYGAEADDFPELKRIGVDAVFVSSGGSGKVDMVSRALAAGLQPIVVLPEDPVRMTDALEGLNQAHGGRQPAFYAADEPEIHGTSPRRLEEVYREIRERFPRSVVTMAVVRPQAVAEFRYAADLYLVDPYPVPSMPMIWLSDAIDEAAGAVGIGRVGAVVQAFGGPEHAAWGWPRMPSRAEMKGLTYLALVHGARAIFYYSWKEAARTEQGRADLAAVIEQLARLRPWFIRKPTTPAPLVRMTSAYGTDPSGRPAVHAACWVKDGKTMLVAVNTLGNHVAAEIFLPHIADRSSARFREMEAGGTFGVSHGRLEVTFKPHEVVVLVGSDG
;
A
#
# COMPACT_ATOMS: atom_id res chain seq x y z
N MET A 1 11.05 -30.72 -53.26
CA MET A 1 10.23 -31.39 -52.22
C MET A 1 10.88 -31.36 -50.84
N TYR A 2 12.19 -31.61 -50.72
CA TYR A 2 12.93 -31.51 -49.44
C TYR A 2 13.00 -30.09 -48.82
N VAL A 3 13.08 -29.03 -49.65
CA VAL A 3 13.18 -27.64 -49.17
C VAL A 3 11.87 -27.14 -48.54
N VAL A 4 10.72 -27.61 -49.03
CA VAL A 4 9.40 -27.25 -48.49
C VAL A 4 9.14 -27.96 -47.16
N TRP A 5 9.67 -29.17 -46.97
CA TRP A 5 9.57 -29.93 -45.72
C TRP A 5 10.46 -29.34 -44.60
N CYS A 6 11.68 -28.90 -44.92
CA CYS A 6 12.54 -28.22 -43.95
C CYS A 6 12.00 -26.86 -43.50
N LEU A 7 11.39 -26.07 -44.41
CA LEU A 7 10.73 -24.80 -44.07
C LEU A 7 9.49 -24.98 -43.19
N PHE A 8 8.76 -26.09 -43.36
CA PHE A 8 7.59 -26.41 -42.54
C PHE A 8 8.00 -26.88 -41.12
N ILE A 9 9.07 -27.67 -40.99
CA ILE A 9 9.60 -28.13 -39.70
C ILE A 9 10.29 -26.98 -38.93
N LEU A 10 11.01 -26.08 -39.62
CA LEU A 10 11.58 -24.87 -39.00
C LEU A 10 10.51 -23.87 -38.56
N CYS A 11 9.41 -23.72 -39.31
CA CYS A 11 8.25 -22.93 -38.85
C CYS A 11 7.57 -23.59 -37.64
N LEU A 12 7.35 -24.90 -37.64
CA LEU A 12 6.72 -25.60 -36.51
C LEU A 12 7.58 -25.57 -35.23
N GLN A 13 8.91 -25.66 -35.34
CA GLN A 13 9.82 -25.51 -34.20
C GLN A 13 9.89 -24.05 -33.70
N ALA A 14 9.82 -23.06 -34.60
CA ALA A 14 9.75 -21.64 -34.22
C ALA A 14 8.39 -21.25 -33.59
N PHE A 15 7.28 -21.87 -34.02
CA PHE A 15 5.96 -21.67 -33.40
C PHE A 15 5.84 -22.39 -32.05
N ALA A 16 6.45 -23.57 -31.89
CA ALA A 16 6.45 -24.32 -30.64
C ALA A 16 7.39 -23.70 -29.58
N SER A 17 8.55 -23.16 -29.97
CA SER A 17 9.43 -22.43 -29.04
C SER A 17 8.84 -21.07 -28.64
N GLN A 18 8.13 -20.37 -29.54
CA GLN A 18 7.41 -19.13 -29.21
C GLN A 18 6.20 -19.35 -28.28
N ALA A 19 5.60 -20.54 -28.25
CA ALA A 19 4.44 -20.82 -27.39
C ALA A 19 4.83 -21.04 -25.92
N ALA A 20 6.03 -21.56 -25.63
CA ALA A 20 6.49 -21.83 -24.27
C ALA A 20 6.88 -20.55 -23.49
N ASP A 21 7.33 -19.51 -24.19
CA ASP A 21 7.78 -18.23 -23.60
C ASP A 21 6.69 -17.16 -23.51
N ARG A 22 5.48 -17.42 -24.01
CA ARG A 22 4.36 -16.49 -23.86
C ARG A 22 3.89 -16.46 -22.40
N PRO A 23 3.58 -15.29 -21.82
CA PRO A 23 2.99 -15.23 -20.48
C PRO A 23 1.61 -15.92 -20.49
N VAL A 24 1.28 -16.65 -19.42
CA VAL A 24 -0.08 -17.19 -19.24
C VAL A 24 -1.04 -16.02 -19.06
N THR A 25 -2.09 -15.96 -19.86
CA THR A 25 -3.15 -14.95 -19.73
C THR A 25 -4.48 -15.55 -19.33
N LYS A 26 -4.81 -16.77 -19.79
CA LYS A 26 -6.11 -17.42 -19.52
C LYS A 26 -5.92 -18.88 -19.11
N VAL A 27 -6.55 -19.25 -18.00
CA VAL A 27 -6.49 -20.61 -17.43
C VAL A 27 -7.88 -21.13 -17.14
N VAL A 28 -8.17 -22.38 -17.50
CA VAL A 28 -9.44 -23.05 -17.16
C VAL A 28 -9.20 -24.19 -16.19
N TYR A 29 -9.93 -24.18 -15.08
CA TYR A 29 -9.84 -25.21 -14.03
C TYR A 29 -10.97 -26.23 -14.14
N GLY A 30 -10.67 -27.49 -13.79
CA GLY A 30 -11.69 -28.52 -13.54
C GLY A 30 -12.17 -29.22 -14.80
N LEU A 31 -11.29 -29.40 -15.78
CA LEU A 31 -11.62 -30.16 -16.99
C LEU A 31 -11.82 -31.65 -16.63
N PRO A 32 -12.77 -32.33 -17.28
CA PRO A 32 -12.93 -33.78 -17.13
C PRO A 32 -11.77 -34.56 -17.74
N ALA A 33 -11.63 -35.84 -17.35
CA ALA A 33 -10.73 -36.76 -18.04
C ALA A 33 -11.19 -36.97 -19.50
N VAL A 34 -10.24 -37.23 -20.41
CA VAL A 34 -10.54 -37.41 -21.84
C VAL A 34 -11.48 -38.59 -22.13
N HIS A 35 -11.49 -39.59 -21.26
CA HIS A 35 -12.37 -40.76 -21.36
C HIS A 35 -13.78 -40.51 -20.82
N ALA A 36 -14.01 -39.39 -20.12
CA ALA A 36 -15.27 -39.07 -19.46
C ALA A 36 -16.14 -38.05 -20.22
N SER A 37 -15.63 -37.45 -21.31
CA SER A 37 -16.33 -36.41 -22.08
C SER A 37 -15.75 -36.26 -23.48
N ASP A 38 -16.42 -35.48 -24.34
CA ASP A 38 -15.88 -35.14 -25.68
C ASP A 38 -14.73 -34.11 -25.56
N ALA A 39 -13.52 -34.61 -25.33
CA ALA A 39 -12.32 -33.80 -25.16
C ALA A 39 -11.98 -32.93 -26.39
N GLU A 40 -12.36 -33.36 -27.61
CA GLU A 40 -12.15 -32.59 -28.83
C GLU A 40 -13.11 -31.40 -28.92
N ALA A 41 -14.37 -31.57 -28.50
CA ALA A 41 -15.29 -30.45 -28.36
C ALA A 41 -14.80 -29.41 -27.32
N ILE A 42 -14.26 -29.89 -26.20
CA ILE A 42 -13.68 -29.03 -25.17
C ILE A 42 -12.48 -28.26 -25.72
N ASP A 43 -11.55 -28.92 -26.40
CA ASP A 43 -10.39 -28.27 -27.04
C ASP A 43 -10.82 -27.15 -28.01
N ARG A 44 -11.84 -27.37 -28.83
CA ARG A 44 -12.35 -26.32 -29.74
C ARG A 44 -12.75 -25.06 -28.98
N ASN A 45 -13.49 -25.19 -27.87
CA ASN A 45 -13.90 -24.05 -27.06
C ASN A 45 -12.70 -23.34 -26.41
N LEU A 46 -11.75 -24.11 -25.87
CA LEU A 46 -10.53 -23.57 -25.28
C LEU A 46 -9.71 -22.76 -26.30
N ARG A 47 -9.54 -23.28 -27.52
CA ARG A 47 -8.84 -22.57 -28.61
C ARG A 47 -9.54 -21.29 -29.02
N LEU A 48 -10.87 -21.34 -29.18
CA LEU A 48 -11.68 -20.16 -29.53
C LEU A 48 -11.59 -19.07 -28.45
N ALA A 49 -11.52 -19.46 -27.18
CA ALA A 49 -11.33 -18.53 -26.07
C ALA A 49 -9.88 -18.04 -25.89
N GLY A 50 -8.92 -18.69 -26.56
CA GLY A 50 -7.49 -18.40 -26.44
C GLY A 50 -6.92 -18.79 -25.07
N VAL A 51 -7.32 -19.96 -24.55
CA VAL A 51 -6.82 -20.48 -23.27
C VAL A 51 -5.38 -20.98 -23.42
N ASP A 52 -4.50 -20.58 -22.49
CA ASP A 52 -3.08 -20.92 -22.48
C ASP A 52 -2.77 -22.15 -21.62
N ALA A 53 -3.53 -22.33 -20.53
CA ALA A 53 -3.29 -23.38 -19.55
C ALA A 53 -4.58 -24.02 -19.02
N VAL A 54 -4.47 -25.27 -18.57
CA VAL A 54 -5.60 -26.07 -18.08
C VAL A 54 -5.25 -26.83 -16.81
N PHE A 55 -6.23 -26.96 -15.90
CA PHE A 55 -6.15 -27.95 -14.81
C PHE A 55 -6.96 -29.19 -15.16
N VAL A 56 -6.30 -30.34 -15.09
CA VAL A 56 -6.86 -31.64 -15.46
C VAL A 56 -6.70 -32.65 -14.32
N PRO A 57 -7.41 -33.79 -14.34
CA PRO A 57 -7.17 -34.89 -13.41
C PRO A 57 -5.78 -35.47 -13.59
N ALA A 58 -5.23 -36.08 -12.54
CA ALA A 58 -3.93 -36.76 -12.55
C ALA A 58 -4.00 -38.09 -13.34
N ASP A 59 -4.21 -37.97 -14.65
CA ASP A 59 -4.42 -39.07 -15.60
C ASP A 59 -3.49 -38.90 -16.80
N ARG A 60 -2.75 -39.97 -17.15
CA ARG A 60 -1.67 -39.91 -18.16
C ARG A 60 -2.20 -39.55 -19.55
N ASP A 61 -3.34 -40.11 -19.94
CA ASP A 61 -3.91 -39.89 -21.26
C ASP A 61 -4.44 -38.46 -21.39
N THR A 62 -5.11 -37.98 -20.34
CA THR A 62 -5.62 -36.61 -20.28
C THR A 62 -4.49 -35.57 -20.30
N ILE A 63 -3.45 -35.77 -19.49
CA ILE A 63 -2.27 -34.89 -19.48
C ILE A 63 -1.63 -34.88 -20.87
N GLY A 64 -1.37 -36.06 -21.44
CA GLY A 64 -0.76 -36.19 -22.76
C GLY A 64 -1.58 -35.55 -23.88
N PHE A 65 -2.91 -35.63 -23.83
CA PHE A 65 -3.82 -35.02 -24.80
C PHE A 65 -3.65 -33.49 -24.85
N TYR A 66 -3.76 -32.81 -23.71
CA TYR A 66 -3.65 -31.35 -23.68
C TYR A 66 -2.22 -30.87 -23.92
N ARG A 67 -1.19 -31.60 -23.46
CA ARG A 67 0.21 -31.28 -23.75
C ARG A 67 0.51 -31.31 -25.24
N LYS A 68 0.10 -32.37 -25.95
CA LYS A 68 0.27 -32.48 -27.41
C LYS A 68 -0.42 -31.36 -28.19
N LYS A 69 -1.45 -30.76 -27.60
CA LYS A 69 -2.22 -29.64 -28.18
C LYS A 69 -1.64 -28.26 -27.86
N GLY A 70 -0.55 -28.20 -27.10
CA GLY A 70 0.22 -26.99 -26.81
C GLY A 70 -0.20 -26.25 -25.54
N TYR A 71 -1.07 -26.82 -24.70
CA TYR A 71 -1.45 -26.20 -23.43
C TYR A 71 -0.38 -26.41 -22.36
N ARG A 72 -0.28 -25.44 -21.44
CA ARG A 72 0.31 -25.71 -20.14
C ARG A 72 -0.68 -26.50 -19.27
N VAL A 73 -0.22 -27.58 -18.65
CA VAL A 73 -1.07 -28.53 -17.93
C VAL A 73 -0.65 -28.57 -16.48
N TYR A 74 -1.60 -28.24 -15.60
CA TYR A 74 -1.40 -28.20 -14.15
C TYR A 74 -2.30 -29.22 -13.46
N LEU A 75 -1.86 -29.71 -12.29
CA LEU A 75 -2.68 -30.56 -11.41
C LEU A 75 -3.00 -29.83 -10.12
N ALA A 76 -4.22 -30.03 -9.60
CA ALA A 76 -4.62 -29.57 -8.28
C ALA A 76 -4.41 -30.68 -7.26
N PHE A 77 -3.58 -30.44 -6.26
CA PHE A 77 -3.21 -31.40 -5.23
C PHE A 77 -3.86 -31.05 -3.90
N ASN A 78 -4.77 -31.89 -3.42
CA ASN A 78 -5.39 -31.70 -2.12
C ASN A 78 -4.40 -32.01 -0.98
N ALA A 79 -4.00 -30.96 -0.25
CA ALA A 79 -3.12 -31.08 0.90
C ALA A 79 -3.88 -31.61 2.13
N PHE A 80 -4.83 -30.85 2.68
CA PHE A 80 -5.49 -31.16 3.95
C PHE A 80 -7.03 -31.17 3.91
N GLY A 81 -7.62 -31.09 2.72
CA GLY A 81 -9.07 -30.91 2.53
C GLY A 81 -9.88 -32.20 2.58
N GLY A 82 -11.12 -32.08 3.05
CA GLY A 82 -12.11 -33.15 3.03
C GLY A 82 -12.09 -34.07 4.25
N LYS A 83 -13.15 -34.87 4.39
CA LYS A 83 -13.37 -35.79 5.52
C LYS A 83 -12.83 -37.21 5.27
N ASN A 84 -12.45 -37.53 4.03
CA ASN A 84 -12.03 -38.89 3.65
C ASN A 84 -10.80 -39.37 4.43
N GLY A 85 -9.91 -38.46 4.82
CA GLY A 85 -8.75 -38.78 5.66
C GLY A 85 -9.12 -39.35 7.03
N TRP A 86 -10.25 -38.93 7.61
CA TRP A 86 -10.69 -39.34 8.96
C TRP A 86 -10.98 -40.83 9.07
N LYS A 87 -11.41 -41.47 7.97
CA LYS A 87 -11.66 -42.92 7.94
C LYS A 87 -10.39 -43.74 8.19
N ARG A 88 -9.24 -43.23 7.74
CA ARG A 88 -7.94 -43.91 7.84
C ARG A 88 -7.09 -43.38 8.98
N HIS A 89 -7.32 -42.13 9.38
CA HIS A 89 -6.61 -41.44 10.45
C HIS A 89 -7.64 -40.78 11.40
N PRO A 90 -8.34 -41.53 12.27
CA PRO A 90 -9.37 -40.98 13.15
C PRO A 90 -8.81 -39.96 14.18
N ASP A 91 -7.56 -40.10 14.60
CA ASP A 91 -6.81 -39.17 15.44
C ASP A 91 -6.25 -37.94 14.66
N GLY A 92 -6.50 -37.91 13.36
CA GLY A 92 -6.30 -36.77 12.47
C GLY A 92 -7.48 -35.80 12.43
N VAL A 93 -8.61 -36.12 13.08
CA VAL A 93 -9.76 -35.21 13.15
C VAL A 93 -9.39 -33.96 13.98
N PRO A 94 -9.58 -32.74 13.45
CA PRO A 94 -9.33 -31.51 14.19
C PRO A 94 -10.21 -31.37 15.43
N VAL A 95 -9.62 -30.89 16.53
CA VAL A 95 -10.34 -30.46 17.75
C VAL A 95 -10.60 -28.96 17.66
N THR A 96 -11.84 -28.54 17.83
CA THR A 96 -12.28 -27.14 17.73
C THR A 96 -12.00 -26.34 19.02
N ALA A 97 -12.16 -25.01 18.97
CA ALA A 97 -11.85 -24.12 20.09
C ALA A 97 -12.62 -24.41 21.39
N ASP A 98 -13.80 -25.01 21.29
CA ASP A 98 -14.62 -25.49 22.41
C ASP A 98 -14.22 -26.90 22.90
N GLY A 99 -13.10 -27.44 22.45
CA GLY A 99 -12.59 -28.75 22.88
C GLY A 99 -13.25 -29.96 22.21
N VAL A 100 -14.19 -29.75 21.29
CA VAL A 100 -14.94 -30.84 20.64
C VAL A 100 -14.25 -31.34 19.37
N SER A 101 -14.26 -32.65 19.12
CA SER A 101 -13.79 -33.22 17.86
C SER A 101 -14.75 -32.88 16.71
N MET A 102 -14.22 -32.42 15.57
CA MET A 102 -15.02 -31.87 14.48
C MET A 102 -16.02 -32.87 13.85
N ASP A 103 -15.73 -34.18 13.90
CA ASP A 103 -16.63 -35.24 13.43
C ASP A 103 -17.89 -35.38 14.30
N ARG A 104 -17.86 -34.88 15.53
CA ARG A 104 -19.00 -34.88 16.47
C ARG A 104 -19.84 -33.61 16.42
N LYS A 105 -19.40 -32.59 15.67
CA LYS A 105 -20.17 -31.35 15.50
C LYS A 105 -21.28 -31.52 14.47
N ALA A 106 -22.53 -31.39 14.92
CA ALA A 106 -23.70 -31.31 14.05
C ALA A 106 -23.74 -29.95 13.31
N GLY A 107 -24.34 -29.93 12.12
CA GLY A 107 -24.69 -28.69 11.42
C GLY A 107 -23.57 -28.00 10.63
N LEU A 108 -22.34 -28.52 10.61
CA LEU A 108 -21.26 -27.95 9.79
C LEU A 108 -21.60 -28.08 8.30
N ARG A 109 -21.68 -26.95 7.59
CA ARG A 109 -22.13 -26.85 6.18
C ARG A 109 -21.16 -27.50 5.17
N GLY A 110 -19.99 -27.98 5.62
CA GLY A 110 -18.89 -28.56 4.83
C GLY A 110 -17.83 -27.49 4.51
N PHE A 111 -16.52 -27.68 4.43
CA PHE A 111 -15.65 -28.87 4.33
C PHE A 111 -14.99 -29.23 5.67
N GLY A 112 -14.91 -30.53 5.95
CA GLY A 112 -13.95 -31.04 6.93
C GLY A 112 -12.52 -30.97 6.40
N GLY A 113 -11.54 -31.23 7.25
CA GLY A 113 -10.13 -31.32 6.88
C GLY A 113 -9.36 -32.18 7.88
N VAL A 114 -8.16 -32.61 7.52
CA VAL A 114 -7.27 -33.34 8.44
C VAL A 114 -6.37 -32.34 9.14
N CYS A 115 -6.11 -32.55 10.43
CA CYS A 115 -5.19 -31.73 11.21
C CYS A 115 -3.80 -31.64 10.53
N PRO A 116 -3.29 -30.46 10.15
CA PRO A 116 -2.04 -30.32 9.40
C PRO A 116 -0.79 -30.85 10.13
N THR A 117 -0.86 -31.03 11.45
CA THR A 117 0.21 -31.60 12.27
C THR A 117 0.19 -33.13 12.33
N HIS A 118 -0.80 -33.79 11.72
CA HIS A 118 -0.92 -35.24 11.74
C HIS A 118 0.12 -35.91 10.83
N GLU A 119 1.12 -36.55 11.45
CA GLU A 119 2.34 -37.01 10.79
C GLU A 119 2.10 -38.05 9.69
N ALA A 120 1.31 -39.10 9.98
CA ALA A 120 1.09 -40.18 9.02
C ALA A 120 0.32 -39.71 7.78
N TYR A 121 -0.65 -38.81 7.97
CA TYR A 121 -1.41 -38.22 6.86
C TYR A 121 -0.53 -37.28 6.03
N ARG A 122 0.23 -36.40 6.68
CA ARG A 122 1.20 -35.52 6.01
C ARG A 122 2.19 -36.32 5.16
N ARG A 123 2.79 -37.37 5.73
CA ARG A 123 3.72 -38.27 5.01
C ARG A 123 3.05 -38.90 3.80
N GLU A 124 1.82 -39.37 3.94
CA GLU A 124 1.06 -39.97 2.85
C GLU A 124 0.81 -38.98 1.71
N ARG A 125 0.44 -37.73 2.01
CA ARG A 125 0.27 -36.68 1.00
C ARG A 125 1.58 -36.38 0.27
N LEU A 126 2.70 -36.24 0.97
CA LEU A 126 4.00 -35.97 0.34
C LEU A 126 4.46 -37.14 -0.54
N LEU A 127 4.21 -38.38 -0.11
CA LEU A 127 4.48 -39.56 -0.94
C LEU A 127 3.65 -39.56 -2.22
N GLU A 128 2.37 -39.17 -2.14
CA GLU A 128 1.51 -39.05 -3.32
C GLU A 128 1.97 -37.95 -4.27
N LEU A 129 2.35 -36.78 -3.73
CA LEU A 129 2.93 -35.71 -4.54
C LEU A 129 4.23 -36.16 -5.22
N SER A 130 5.09 -36.87 -4.51
CA SER A 130 6.31 -37.46 -5.07
C SER A 130 6.00 -38.42 -6.23
N ARG A 131 4.96 -39.26 -6.11
CA ARG A 131 4.50 -40.13 -7.21
C ARG A 131 4.03 -39.31 -8.42
N TRP A 132 3.29 -38.22 -8.21
CA TRP A 132 2.87 -37.36 -9.31
C TRP A 132 4.05 -36.74 -10.04
N VAL A 133 5.04 -36.23 -9.29
CA VAL A 133 6.27 -35.68 -9.87
C VAL A 133 7.02 -36.75 -10.67
N SER A 134 7.18 -37.97 -10.13
CA SER A 134 7.84 -39.06 -10.86
C SER A 134 7.06 -39.54 -12.09
N ALA A 135 5.72 -39.63 -12.00
CA ALA A 135 4.88 -40.15 -13.06
C ALA A 135 4.65 -39.14 -14.20
N PHE A 136 4.56 -37.85 -13.86
CA PHE A 136 4.09 -36.78 -14.73
C PHE A 136 5.07 -35.61 -14.87
N GLY A 137 6.22 -35.59 -14.20
CA GLY A 137 7.22 -34.50 -14.29
C GLY A 137 8.11 -34.52 -15.54
N GLY A 138 7.89 -35.46 -16.46
CA GLY A 138 8.66 -35.59 -17.70
C GLY A 138 8.39 -34.48 -18.74
N PRO A 139 9.07 -34.53 -19.90
CA PRO A 139 8.92 -33.56 -20.99
C PRO A 139 7.49 -33.42 -21.51
N ASP A 140 6.80 -34.54 -21.71
CA ASP A 140 5.40 -34.59 -22.18
C ASP A 140 4.38 -34.53 -21.03
N GLY A 141 4.83 -34.10 -19.85
CA GLY A 141 4.06 -34.13 -18.61
C GLY A 141 3.55 -32.76 -18.15
N ILE A 142 3.24 -32.65 -16.86
CA ILE A 142 2.65 -31.45 -16.24
C ILE A 142 3.65 -30.32 -16.09
N ASP A 143 3.23 -29.07 -16.23
CA ASP A 143 4.08 -27.90 -16.00
C ASP A 143 4.16 -27.50 -14.53
N GLY A 144 3.25 -27.99 -13.70
CA GLY A 144 3.28 -27.71 -12.27
C GLY A 144 2.13 -28.31 -11.49
N VAL A 145 2.17 -28.07 -10.18
CA VAL A 145 1.16 -28.53 -9.23
C VAL A 145 0.71 -27.35 -8.37
N PHE A 146 -0.59 -27.22 -8.16
CA PHE A 146 -1.17 -26.24 -7.24
C PHE A 146 -1.65 -26.94 -5.99
N LEU A 147 -1.22 -26.47 -4.82
CA LEU A 147 -1.67 -26.99 -3.54
C LEU A 147 -3.06 -26.40 -3.23
N ASP A 148 -4.05 -27.28 -3.21
CA ASP A 148 -5.42 -26.99 -2.81
C ASP A 148 -5.63 -27.42 -1.35
N PHE A 149 -6.54 -26.74 -0.64
CA PHE A 149 -6.79 -26.93 0.79
C PHE A 149 -5.50 -26.91 1.64
N ILE A 150 -4.52 -26.08 1.25
CA ILE A 150 -3.27 -25.85 1.99
C ILE A 150 -3.49 -24.88 3.16
N ARG A 151 -4.37 -25.29 4.07
CA ARG A 151 -4.88 -24.49 5.20
C ARG A 151 -5.51 -25.38 6.28
N TYR A 152 -5.81 -24.79 7.42
CA TYR A 152 -6.69 -25.38 8.43
C TYR A 152 -8.17 -25.38 7.95
N PRO A 153 -9.04 -26.22 8.54
CA PRO A 153 -10.45 -26.32 8.15
C PRO A 153 -11.20 -24.99 8.19
N GLY A 154 -12.10 -24.78 7.22
CA GLY A 154 -12.99 -23.63 7.17
C GLY A 154 -13.72 -23.53 5.84
N TYR A 155 -14.94 -23.00 5.89
CA TYR A 155 -15.81 -22.78 4.74
C TYR A 155 -16.02 -21.29 4.51
N TRP A 156 -15.47 -20.78 3.42
CA TRP A 156 -15.43 -19.35 3.11
C TRP A 156 -16.28 -19.00 1.88
N GLU A 157 -16.69 -19.99 1.08
CA GLU A 157 -17.43 -19.86 -0.20
C GLU A 157 -18.93 -19.62 0.05
N SER A 158 -19.24 -18.66 0.92
CA SER A 158 -20.60 -18.33 1.34
C SER A 158 -20.68 -16.84 1.72
N PRO A 159 -21.84 -16.18 1.56
CA PRO A 159 -22.03 -14.82 2.09
C PRO A 159 -21.91 -14.79 3.62
N ASP A 160 -22.19 -15.93 4.26
CA ASP A 160 -22.04 -16.17 5.69
C ASP A 160 -21.02 -17.31 5.90
N PRO A 161 -19.72 -16.99 5.95
CA PRO A 161 -18.66 -17.99 6.03
C PRO A 161 -18.58 -18.64 7.41
N GLU A 162 -18.40 -19.96 7.44
CA GLU A 162 -18.19 -20.76 8.65
C GLU A 162 -16.69 -21.07 8.79
N LEU A 163 -15.94 -20.12 9.37
CA LEU A 163 -14.50 -20.27 9.64
C LEU A 163 -14.32 -20.95 11.01
N ILE A 164 -13.77 -22.17 11.02
CA ILE A 164 -13.71 -22.98 12.23
C ILE A 164 -12.35 -22.79 12.92
N ASP A 165 -12.36 -22.17 14.10
CA ASP A 165 -11.18 -22.17 14.95
C ASP A 165 -10.91 -23.57 15.50
N SER A 166 -9.75 -24.13 15.16
CA SER A 166 -9.49 -25.55 15.23
C SER A 166 -8.02 -25.92 15.41
N CYS A 167 -7.83 -27.22 15.62
CA CYS A 167 -6.58 -27.91 15.90
C CYS A 167 -6.00 -27.62 17.30
N TYR A 168 -6.85 -27.63 18.33
CA TYR A 168 -6.48 -27.56 19.75
C TYR A 168 -6.24 -28.94 20.41
N CYS A 169 -5.97 -29.97 19.61
CA CYS A 169 -5.67 -31.31 20.14
C CYS A 169 -4.34 -31.34 20.91
N ASP A 170 -4.14 -32.35 21.76
CA ASP A 170 -2.95 -32.47 22.62
C ASP A 170 -1.63 -32.38 21.83
N ARG A 171 -1.60 -33.01 20.64
CA ARG A 171 -0.46 -32.94 19.71
C ARG A 171 -0.13 -31.49 19.32
N CYS A 172 -1.13 -30.69 18.98
CA CYS A 172 -0.92 -29.30 18.58
C CYS A 172 -0.50 -28.44 19.75
N MET A 173 -1.14 -28.58 20.92
CA MET A 173 -0.77 -27.81 22.11
C MET A 173 0.68 -28.07 22.54
N ARG A 174 1.09 -29.35 22.53
CA ARG A 174 2.47 -29.74 22.84
C ARG A 174 3.46 -29.15 21.84
N ARG A 175 3.21 -29.34 20.54
CA ARG A 175 4.09 -28.81 19.48
C ARG A 175 4.19 -27.29 19.52
N PHE A 176 3.08 -26.58 19.78
CA PHE A 176 3.12 -25.14 19.95
C PHE A 176 3.98 -24.73 21.14
N ALA A 177 3.80 -25.35 22.31
CA ALA A 177 4.62 -25.04 23.48
C ALA A 177 6.12 -25.24 23.20
N GLU A 178 6.47 -26.35 22.56
CA GLU A 178 7.85 -26.71 22.17
C GLU A 178 8.42 -25.76 21.09
N GLU A 179 7.71 -25.59 19.97
CA GLU A 179 8.22 -24.89 18.77
C GLU A 179 8.12 -23.36 18.88
N ALA A 180 7.13 -22.83 19.61
CA ALA A 180 6.98 -21.39 19.84
C ALA A 180 7.68 -20.91 21.12
N GLY A 181 8.22 -21.82 21.94
CA GLY A 181 8.88 -21.49 23.21
C GLY A 181 7.94 -20.86 24.25
N VAL A 182 6.66 -21.24 24.23
CA VAL A 182 5.62 -20.70 25.12
C VAL A 182 5.30 -21.73 26.21
N ALA A 183 5.42 -21.34 27.48
CA ALA A 183 5.01 -22.18 28.60
C ALA A 183 3.48 -22.22 28.71
N VAL A 184 2.86 -23.31 28.23
CA VAL A 184 1.42 -23.53 28.31
C VAL A 184 1.12 -24.42 29.53
N PRO A 185 0.23 -24.01 30.45
CA PRO A 185 -0.18 -24.86 31.57
C PRO A 185 -0.98 -26.08 31.08
N ALA A 186 -1.15 -27.09 31.94
CA ALA A 186 -2.09 -28.17 31.67
C ALA A 186 -3.52 -27.61 31.68
N LEU A 187 -4.22 -27.72 30.55
CA LEU A 187 -5.55 -27.15 30.33
C LEU A 187 -6.51 -28.21 29.81
N ALA A 188 -7.77 -28.17 30.28
CA ALA A 188 -8.83 -28.96 29.69
C ALA A 188 -9.05 -28.55 28.22
N PRO A 189 -9.51 -29.45 27.33
CA PRO A 189 -9.71 -29.15 25.91
C PRO A 189 -10.45 -27.84 25.62
N GLU A 190 -11.49 -27.55 26.38
CA GLU A 190 -12.35 -26.37 26.28
C GLU A 190 -11.70 -25.06 26.75
N GLU A 191 -10.62 -25.12 27.56
CA GLU A 191 -9.95 -23.95 28.12
C GLU A 191 -8.81 -23.42 27.23
N ARG A 192 -8.29 -24.28 26.34
CA ARG A 192 -7.07 -24.03 25.55
C ARG A 192 -7.18 -22.79 24.66
N ALA A 193 -8.27 -22.66 23.92
CA ALA A 193 -8.48 -21.53 23.02
C ALA A 193 -8.60 -20.20 23.78
N GLY A 194 -9.33 -20.21 24.91
CA GLY A 194 -9.43 -19.06 25.80
C GLY A 194 -8.07 -18.62 26.34
N TRP A 195 -7.25 -19.58 26.78
CA TRP A 195 -5.90 -19.30 27.25
C TRP A 195 -5.01 -18.72 26.13
N ILE A 196 -5.02 -19.32 24.94
CA ILE A 196 -4.25 -18.83 23.79
C ILE A 196 -4.67 -17.41 23.41
N LYS A 197 -5.97 -17.13 23.36
CA LYS A 197 -6.50 -15.79 23.06
C LYS A 197 -5.98 -14.75 24.04
N ALA A 198 -5.90 -15.10 25.33
CA ALA A 198 -5.47 -14.17 26.38
C ALA A 198 -3.93 -14.00 26.48
N HIS A 199 -3.14 -15.04 26.18
CA HIS A 199 -1.71 -15.06 26.50
C HIS A 199 -0.78 -15.11 25.28
N GLY A 200 -1.27 -15.48 24.09
CA GLY A 200 -0.37 -15.81 22.98
C GLY A 200 -0.99 -15.87 21.59
N ARG A 201 -2.06 -15.10 21.32
CA ARG A 201 -2.80 -15.16 20.03
C ARG A 201 -1.90 -15.02 18.80
N LYS A 202 -0.98 -14.04 18.82
CA LYS A 202 -0.02 -13.85 17.71
C LYS A 202 0.95 -15.02 17.57
N ALA A 203 1.55 -15.48 18.67
CA ALA A 203 2.48 -16.61 18.63
C ALA A 203 1.79 -17.88 18.11
N TRP A 204 0.54 -18.11 18.50
CA TRP A 204 -0.28 -19.22 17.99
C TRP A 204 -0.56 -19.11 16.49
N ALA A 205 -0.93 -17.92 16.01
CA ALA A 205 -1.15 -17.67 14.58
C ALA A 205 0.14 -17.91 13.77
N ASP A 206 1.27 -17.39 14.23
CA ASP A 206 2.58 -17.58 13.60
C ASP A 206 2.97 -19.05 13.54
N TRP A 207 2.74 -19.80 14.62
CA TRP A 207 2.98 -21.23 14.66
C TRP A 207 2.09 -21.99 13.66
N LYS A 208 0.78 -21.69 13.62
CA LYS A 208 -0.14 -22.31 12.65
C LYS A 208 0.29 -22.03 11.21
N VAL A 209 0.66 -20.79 10.89
CA VAL A 209 1.22 -20.39 9.59
C VAL A 209 2.50 -21.18 9.31
N GLY A 210 3.40 -21.30 10.28
CA GLY A 210 4.65 -22.06 10.18
C GLY A 210 4.44 -23.52 9.80
N VAL A 211 3.43 -24.19 10.36
CA VAL A 211 3.06 -25.58 10.02
C VAL A 211 2.62 -25.72 8.55
N ILE A 212 1.91 -24.73 8.01
CA ILE A 212 1.50 -24.73 6.60
C ILE A 212 2.69 -24.44 5.69
N LEU A 213 3.50 -23.42 6.02
CA LEU A 213 4.70 -23.09 5.26
C LEU A 213 5.70 -24.25 5.22
N SER A 214 5.82 -25.04 6.29
CA SER A 214 6.70 -26.21 6.29
C SER A 214 6.27 -27.26 5.27
N PHE A 215 4.96 -27.44 5.05
CA PHE A 215 4.46 -28.35 4.01
C PHE A 215 4.78 -27.82 2.61
N ILE A 216 4.61 -26.50 2.40
CA ILE A 216 4.92 -25.85 1.12
C ILE A 216 6.41 -25.99 0.80
N ARG A 217 7.30 -25.84 1.79
CA ARG A 217 8.75 -26.04 1.61
C ARG A 217 9.08 -27.47 1.17
N GLU A 218 8.50 -28.48 1.83
CA GLU A 218 8.69 -29.88 1.45
C GLU A 218 8.15 -30.16 0.04
N ALA A 219 6.98 -29.63 -0.30
CA ALA A 219 6.42 -29.74 -1.66
C ALA A 219 7.35 -29.09 -2.70
N ARG A 220 7.90 -27.91 -2.42
CA ARG A 220 8.88 -27.24 -3.28
C ARG A 220 10.12 -28.11 -3.49
N THR A 221 10.67 -28.69 -2.42
CA THR A 221 11.83 -29.61 -2.51
C THR A 221 11.52 -30.82 -3.39
N LEU A 222 10.31 -31.39 -3.29
CA LEU A 222 9.90 -32.52 -4.15
C LEU A 222 9.83 -32.13 -5.63
N LEU A 223 9.29 -30.95 -5.95
CA LEU A 223 9.22 -30.45 -7.32
C LEU A 223 10.61 -30.09 -7.88
N GLU A 224 11.51 -29.58 -7.04
CA GLU A 224 12.91 -29.30 -7.41
C GLU A 224 13.72 -30.58 -7.64
N GLY A 225 13.41 -31.65 -6.92
CA GLY A 225 13.99 -32.97 -7.08
C GLY A 225 13.49 -33.73 -8.32
N ASN A 226 12.77 -33.07 -9.24
CA ASN A 226 12.26 -33.70 -10.46
C ASN A 226 13.40 -34.29 -11.31
N ALA A 227 13.37 -35.61 -11.51
CA ALA A 227 14.43 -36.35 -12.19
C ALA A 227 14.64 -35.96 -13.66
N SER A 228 13.64 -35.35 -14.31
CA SER A 228 13.79 -34.86 -15.69
C SER A 228 14.61 -33.57 -15.80
N GLY A 229 14.93 -32.92 -14.68
CA GLY A 229 15.60 -31.62 -14.64
C GLY A 229 14.71 -30.45 -15.06
N ARG A 230 13.46 -30.70 -15.47
CA ARG A 230 12.50 -29.67 -15.84
C ARG A 230 11.99 -28.97 -14.58
N LYS A 231 12.05 -27.63 -14.56
CA LYS A 231 11.40 -26.82 -13.53
C LYS A 231 9.89 -27.03 -13.60
N LEU A 232 9.30 -27.46 -12.49
CA LEU A 232 7.85 -27.48 -12.29
C LEU A 232 7.44 -26.27 -11.45
N ASP A 233 6.36 -25.61 -11.85
CA ASP A 233 5.79 -24.52 -11.09
C ASP A 233 5.06 -25.07 -9.85
N LEU A 234 5.24 -24.40 -8.73
CA LEU A 234 4.44 -24.61 -7.53
C LEU A 234 3.43 -23.47 -7.40
N GLY A 235 2.15 -23.80 -7.34
CA GLY A 235 1.07 -22.85 -7.07
C GLY A 235 0.37 -23.11 -5.74
N VAL A 236 -0.33 -22.11 -5.21
CA VAL A 236 -1.22 -22.27 -4.04
C VAL A 236 -2.56 -21.59 -4.30
N PHE A 237 -3.65 -22.26 -3.90
CA PHE A 237 -4.96 -21.64 -3.80
C PHE A 237 -5.16 -21.01 -2.43
N THR A 238 -5.48 -19.72 -2.40
CA THR A 238 -5.65 -18.96 -1.16
C THR A 238 -7.08 -18.49 -1.00
N VAL A 239 -7.54 -18.46 0.25
CA VAL A 239 -8.82 -17.81 0.58
C VAL A 239 -8.71 -16.33 0.25
N PRO A 240 -9.71 -15.73 -0.42
CA PRO A 240 -9.61 -14.39 -1.00
C PRO A 240 -9.83 -13.28 0.04
N TYR A 241 -9.27 -13.43 1.24
CA TYR A 241 -9.34 -12.41 2.30
C TYR A 241 -8.05 -11.62 2.36
N THR A 242 -8.15 -10.33 2.69
CA THR A 242 -6.98 -9.55 3.06
C THR A 242 -6.42 -10.02 4.40
N ALA A 243 -5.24 -9.52 4.78
CA ALA A 243 -4.60 -9.96 6.02
C ALA A 243 -5.38 -9.57 7.29
N TYR A 244 -6.34 -8.64 7.19
CA TYR A 244 -7.05 -8.07 8.32
C TYR A 244 -8.50 -8.54 8.46
N GLU A 245 -9.14 -8.93 7.35
CA GLU A 245 -10.55 -9.31 7.33
C GLU A 245 -10.88 -10.40 8.37
N LYS A 246 -12.09 -10.30 8.93
CA LYS A 246 -12.64 -11.27 9.90
C LYS A 246 -11.70 -11.49 11.10
N GLN A 247 -11.14 -10.40 11.63
CA GLN A 247 -10.19 -10.42 12.75
C GLN A 247 -8.88 -11.15 12.42
N ALA A 248 -8.29 -10.86 11.26
CA ALA A 248 -7.11 -11.55 10.74
C ALA A 248 -7.31 -13.08 10.64
N ALA A 249 -8.48 -13.51 10.17
CA ALA A 249 -8.85 -14.94 10.13
C ALA A 249 -7.92 -15.77 9.23
N LEU A 250 -7.33 -15.15 8.20
CA LEU A 250 -6.47 -15.83 7.25
C LEU A 250 -5.27 -16.49 7.97
N SER A 251 -4.59 -15.75 8.84
CA SER A 251 -3.47 -16.28 9.63
C SER A 251 -3.95 -17.02 10.89
N THR A 252 -4.90 -16.45 11.64
CA THR A 252 -5.29 -16.97 12.96
C THR A 252 -6.14 -18.25 12.88
N LEU A 253 -7.06 -18.33 11.92
CA LEU A 253 -7.97 -19.46 11.78
C LEU A 253 -7.48 -20.45 10.72
N LEU A 254 -7.12 -19.94 9.54
CA LEU A 254 -6.80 -20.76 8.36
C LEU A 254 -5.30 -21.08 8.21
N GLY A 255 -4.43 -20.41 8.96
CA GLY A 255 -2.97 -20.63 8.90
C GLY A 255 -2.35 -20.25 7.56
N GLN A 256 -2.95 -19.32 6.82
CA GLN A 256 -2.39 -18.79 5.58
C GLN A 256 -1.78 -17.41 5.80
N ASP A 257 -0.56 -17.21 5.29
CA ASP A 257 0.07 -15.91 5.13
C ASP A 257 0.56 -15.82 3.69
N VAL A 258 -0.13 -15.04 2.87
CA VAL A 258 0.08 -15.04 1.42
C VAL A 258 1.45 -14.49 1.04
N LEU A 259 1.99 -13.52 1.79
CA LEU A 259 3.32 -12.98 1.49
C LEU A 259 4.42 -14.01 1.79
N GLN A 260 4.32 -14.68 2.93
CA GLN A 260 5.25 -15.76 3.28
C GLN A 260 5.11 -16.94 2.31
N MET A 261 3.89 -17.29 1.90
CA MET A 261 3.64 -18.30 0.87
C MET A 261 4.26 -17.91 -0.47
N ALA A 262 4.08 -16.67 -0.92
CA ALA A 262 4.61 -16.14 -2.18
C ALA A 262 6.14 -16.21 -2.28
N SER A 263 6.85 -16.26 -1.15
CA SER A 263 8.31 -16.46 -1.12
C SER A 263 8.74 -17.91 -1.43
N LEU A 264 7.80 -18.85 -1.43
CA LEU A 264 8.06 -20.29 -1.60
C LEU A 264 7.45 -20.87 -2.88
N VAL A 265 6.65 -20.10 -3.61
CA VAL A 265 5.82 -20.58 -4.72
C VAL A 265 5.94 -19.67 -5.94
N ASP A 266 5.71 -20.26 -7.12
CA ASP A 266 5.77 -19.55 -8.39
C ASP A 266 4.46 -18.79 -8.67
N VAL A 267 3.32 -19.28 -8.15
CA VAL A 267 1.99 -18.69 -8.37
C VAL A 267 1.14 -18.67 -7.10
N VAL A 268 0.53 -17.51 -6.81
CA VAL A 268 -0.55 -17.37 -5.84
C VAL A 268 -1.86 -17.20 -6.59
N SER A 269 -2.87 -17.99 -6.25
CA SER A 269 -4.19 -17.98 -6.88
C SER A 269 -5.29 -17.73 -5.85
N PRO A 270 -5.63 -16.46 -5.56
CA PRO A 270 -6.74 -16.15 -4.67
C PRO A 270 -8.06 -16.51 -5.35
N MET A 271 -8.93 -17.20 -4.60
CA MET A 271 -10.19 -17.74 -5.11
C MET A 271 -11.32 -16.70 -5.08
N LEU A 272 -11.37 -15.83 -6.09
CA LEU A 272 -12.29 -14.69 -6.17
C LEU A 272 -13.67 -15.12 -6.69
N TYR A 273 -14.56 -15.51 -5.78
CA TYR A 273 -15.90 -16.05 -6.09
C TYR A 273 -17.01 -15.08 -5.68
N PRO A 274 -17.26 -14.00 -6.46
CA PRO A 274 -18.21 -12.96 -6.06
C PRO A 274 -19.65 -13.47 -5.89
N GLY A 275 -20.12 -14.38 -6.75
CA GLY A 275 -21.47 -14.93 -6.65
C GLY A 275 -21.68 -15.78 -5.40
N LEU A 276 -20.76 -16.70 -5.10
CA LEU A 276 -20.80 -17.54 -3.90
C LEU A 276 -20.65 -16.72 -2.61
N MET A 277 -19.87 -15.65 -2.65
CA MET A 277 -19.63 -14.79 -1.48
C MET A 277 -20.65 -13.64 -1.34
N GLY A 278 -21.62 -13.53 -2.25
CA GLY A 278 -22.57 -12.41 -2.26
C GLY A 278 -21.92 -11.04 -2.42
N LYS A 279 -20.81 -10.96 -3.19
CA LYS A 279 -20.05 -9.74 -3.47
C LYS A 279 -20.34 -9.21 -4.88
N PRO A 280 -20.25 -7.89 -5.10
CA PRO A 280 -20.35 -7.30 -6.44
C PRO A 280 -19.09 -7.56 -7.27
N ALA A 281 -19.17 -7.42 -8.60
CA ALA A 281 -18.02 -7.56 -9.50
C ALA A 281 -16.85 -6.64 -9.11
N GLY A 282 -17.11 -5.39 -8.72
CA GLY A 282 -16.07 -4.44 -8.30
C GLY A 282 -15.26 -4.87 -7.05
N TRP A 283 -15.73 -5.86 -6.29
CA TRP A 283 -14.90 -6.50 -5.26
C TRP A 283 -13.72 -7.26 -5.88
N VAL A 284 -13.89 -7.88 -7.06
CA VAL A 284 -12.84 -8.60 -7.78
C VAL A 284 -11.69 -7.66 -8.13
N GLY A 285 -11.98 -6.52 -8.76
CA GLY A 285 -10.97 -5.54 -9.16
C GLY A 285 -10.15 -5.05 -7.97
N ARG A 286 -10.83 -4.73 -6.86
CA ARG A 286 -10.17 -4.34 -5.61
C ARG A 286 -9.23 -5.42 -5.07
N MET A 287 -9.67 -6.67 -5.01
CA MET A 287 -8.84 -7.77 -4.52
C MET A 287 -7.66 -8.06 -5.44
N VAL A 288 -7.84 -7.95 -6.76
CA VAL A 288 -6.74 -8.05 -7.72
C VAL A 288 -5.70 -6.95 -7.47
N SER A 289 -6.12 -5.69 -7.39
CA SER A 289 -5.19 -4.57 -7.10
C SER A 289 -4.47 -4.75 -5.77
N TYR A 290 -5.18 -5.15 -4.71
CA TYR A 290 -4.58 -5.45 -3.41
C TYR A 290 -3.47 -6.50 -3.54
N TRP A 291 -3.76 -7.66 -4.14
CA TRP A 291 -2.76 -8.72 -4.25
C TRP A 291 -1.61 -8.38 -5.20
N GLN A 292 -1.88 -7.63 -6.28
CA GLN A 292 -0.81 -7.18 -7.18
C GLN A 292 0.20 -6.28 -6.47
N GLU A 293 -0.27 -5.32 -5.68
CA GLU A 293 0.63 -4.46 -4.89
C GLU A 293 1.39 -5.25 -3.83
N MET A 294 0.69 -6.12 -3.09
CA MET A 294 1.33 -6.94 -2.05
C MET A 294 2.41 -7.87 -2.62
N LEU A 295 2.27 -8.32 -3.87
CA LEU A 295 3.23 -9.21 -4.55
C LEU A 295 4.23 -8.48 -5.45
N ALA A 296 4.16 -7.14 -5.58
CA ALA A 296 4.88 -6.38 -6.59
C ALA A 296 6.41 -6.55 -6.50
N ALA A 297 6.96 -6.52 -5.29
CA ALA A 297 8.38 -6.71 -5.01
C ALA A 297 8.82 -8.18 -5.04
N GLY A 298 7.90 -9.11 -5.28
CA GLY A 298 8.12 -10.55 -5.31
C GLY A 298 8.26 -11.13 -6.71
N THR A 299 8.54 -12.44 -6.73
CA THR A 299 8.79 -13.25 -7.94
C THR A 299 7.55 -14.00 -8.38
N CYS A 300 6.60 -14.12 -7.46
CA CYS A 300 5.39 -14.88 -7.60
C CYS A 300 4.42 -14.20 -8.57
N ALA A 301 3.82 -14.96 -9.47
CA ALA A 301 2.74 -14.49 -10.32
C ALA A 301 1.39 -14.54 -9.59
N LEU A 302 0.51 -13.59 -9.90
CA LEU A 302 -0.86 -13.58 -9.39
C LEU A 302 -1.82 -14.12 -10.44
N TRP A 303 -2.48 -15.24 -10.14
CA TRP A 303 -3.51 -15.84 -11.01
C TRP A 303 -4.87 -15.85 -10.28
N PRO A 304 -5.62 -14.73 -10.25
CA PRO A 304 -6.93 -14.71 -9.62
C PRO A 304 -7.83 -15.75 -10.29
N ILE A 305 -8.50 -16.57 -9.50
CA ILE A 305 -9.42 -17.59 -10.02
C ILE A 305 -10.87 -17.16 -9.80
N LEU A 306 -11.58 -16.89 -10.89
CA LEU A 306 -12.98 -16.46 -10.90
C LEU A 306 -13.92 -17.65 -10.93
N GLN A 307 -15.11 -17.50 -10.35
CA GLN A 307 -16.15 -18.51 -10.52
C GLN A 307 -16.85 -18.37 -11.89
N ALA A 308 -17.05 -19.48 -12.58
CA ALA A 308 -17.99 -19.63 -13.70
C ALA A 308 -19.30 -20.31 -13.24
N THR A 309 -19.25 -21.08 -12.15
CA THR A 309 -20.45 -21.65 -11.52
C THR A 309 -21.18 -20.58 -10.71
N ASP A 310 -22.46 -20.81 -10.38
CA ASP A 310 -23.20 -20.05 -9.36
C ASP A 310 -23.23 -18.51 -9.55
N GLY A 311 -23.24 -18.06 -10.81
CA GLY A 311 -23.28 -16.65 -11.21
C GLY A 311 -23.76 -16.46 -12.65
N SER A 312 -24.34 -15.29 -12.93
CA SER A 312 -24.80 -14.92 -14.27
C SER A 312 -23.61 -14.67 -15.21
N ALA A 313 -23.81 -14.84 -16.53
CA ALA A 313 -22.81 -14.48 -17.53
C ALA A 313 -22.44 -12.98 -17.46
N GLU A 314 -23.38 -12.13 -17.05
CA GLU A 314 -23.12 -10.70 -16.82
C GLU A 314 -22.15 -10.46 -15.66
N MET A 315 -22.37 -11.09 -14.50
CA MET A 315 -21.45 -10.99 -13.35
C MET A 315 -20.06 -11.52 -13.72
N PHE A 316 -19.99 -12.61 -14.46
CA PHE A 316 -18.74 -13.18 -14.96
C PHE A 316 -18.00 -12.20 -15.88
N SER A 317 -18.69 -11.63 -16.88
CA SER A 317 -18.11 -10.63 -17.80
C SER A 317 -17.62 -9.40 -17.05
N ARG A 318 -18.45 -8.82 -16.17
CA ARG A 318 -18.04 -7.66 -15.36
C ARG A 318 -16.84 -7.98 -14.47
N SER A 319 -16.75 -9.19 -13.92
CA SER A 319 -15.60 -9.60 -13.12
C SER A 319 -14.31 -9.67 -13.95
N LEU A 320 -14.39 -10.10 -15.22
CA LEU A 320 -13.26 -10.04 -16.16
C LEU A 320 -12.85 -8.60 -16.46
N ASP A 321 -13.81 -7.70 -16.66
CA ASP A 321 -13.55 -6.27 -16.87
C ASP A 321 -12.85 -5.65 -15.66
N GLU A 322 -13.25 -6.02 -14.44
CA GLU A 322 -12.63 -5.56 -13.19
C GLU A 322 -11.20 -6.12 -13.01
N VAL A 323 -10.93 -7.37 -13.42
CA VAL A 323 -9.56 -7.91 -13.47
C VAL A 323 -8.70 -7.11 -14.46
N GLN A 324 -9.23 -6.79 -15.64
CA GLN A 324 -8.55 -5.99 -16.65
C GLN A 324 -8.24 -4.59 -16.12
N ALA A 325 -9.24 -3.90 -15.54
CA ALA A 325 -9.13 -2.55 -15.02
C ALA A 325 -8.12 -2.44 -13.87
N ALA A 326 -8.04 -3.46 -13.02
CA ALA A 326 -7.04 -3.53 -11.95
C ALA A 326 -5.60 -3.67 -12.47
N GLY A 327 -5.39 -3.93 -13.76
CA GLY A 327 -4.08 -4.21 -14.35
C GLY A 327 -3.69 -5.70 -14.30
N GLY A 328 -4.66 -6.60 -14.12
CA GLY A 328 -4.48 -8.05 -14.12
C GLY A 328 -3.95 -8.57 -15.45
N GLY A 329 -2.81 -9.28 -15.41
CA GLY A 329 -2.18 -9.90 -16.59
C GLY A 329 -2.69 -11.32 -16.91
N THR A 330 -3.24 -12.01 -15.91
CA THR A 330 -3.71 -13.39 -16.00
C THR A 330 -5.05 -13.54 -15.31
N VAL A 331 -5.91 -14.42 -15.82
CA VAL A 331 -7.14 -14.86 -15.14
C VAL A 331 -7.28 -16.38 -15.21
N SER A 332 -7.66 -16.99 -14.08
CA SER A 332 -8.06 -18.39 -13.99
C SER A 332 -9.58 -18.47 -13.80
N VAL A 333 -10.20 -19.56 -14.25
CA VAL A 333 -11.66 -19.75 -14.12
C VAL A 333 -12.01 -21.12 -13.54
N TYR A 334 -12.72 -21.13 -12.41
CA TYR A 334 -13.28 -22.29 -11.73
C TYR A 334 -14.80 -22.32 -11.90
N SER A 335 -15.46 -23.38 -12.35
CA SER A 335 -14.95 -24.58 -12.98
C SER A 335 -15.47 -24.63 -14.41
N PHE A 336 -14.78 -25.37 -15.27
CA PHE A 336 -15.20 -25.72 -16.63
C PHE A 336 -16.70 -26.06 -16.73
N SER A 337 -17.22 -26.79 -15.73
CA SER A 337 -18.64 -27.19 -15.67
C SER A 337 -19.64 -26.03 -15.63
N GLY A 338 -19.23 -24.83 -15.23
CA GLY A 338 -20.07 -23.64 -15.14
C GLY A 338 -20.17 -22.82 -16.43
N PHE A 339 -19.44 -23.20 -17.49
CA PHE A 339 -19.43 -22.45 -18.73
C PHE A 339 -20.70 -22.68 -19.57
N ASP A 340 -21.29 -21.57 -20.00
CA ASP A 340 -22.26 -21.48 -21.09
C ASP A 340 -21.63 -20.74 -22.29
N SER A 341 -22.39 -20.59 -23.37
CA SER A 341 -21.91 -19.90 -24.59
C SER A 341 -21.52 -18.44 -24.33
N ALA A 342 -22.23 -17.72 -23.48
CA ALA A 342 -21.96 -16.32 -23.17
C ALA A 342 -20.68 -16.16 -22.34
N LYS A 343 -20.43 -17.05 -21.38
CA LYS A 343 -19.19 -17.06 -20.58
C LYS A 343 -17.96 -17.40 -21.43
N TRP A 344 -18.09 -18.33 -22.39
CA TRP A 344 -17.02 -18.60 -23.35
C TRP A 344 -16.70 -17.37 -24.21
N GLN A 345 -17.72 -16.65 -24.68
CA GLN A 345 -17.54 -15.41 -25.44
C GLN A 345 -16.89 -14.30 -24.59
N ALA A 346 -17.32 -14.14 -23.33
CA ALA A 346 -16.74 -13.17 -22.40
C ALA A 346 -15.25 -13.48 -22.14
N LEU A 347 -14.91 -14.75 -21.87
CA LEU A 347 -13.51 -15.15 -21.70
C LEU A 347 -12.69 -14.94 -22.97
N ALA A 348 -13.27 -15.19 -24.16
CA ALA A 348 -12.61 -14.92 -25.43
C ALA A 348 -12.30 -13.42 -25.61
N ALA A 349 -13.23 -12.55 -25.21
CA ALA A 349 -13.10 -11.09 -25.28
C ALA A 349 -12.06 -10.51 -24.31
N PHE A 350 -11.84 -11.15 -23.15
CA PHE A 350 -10.84 -10.69 -22.18
C PHE A 350 -9.44 -10.62 -22.78
N LYS A 351 -8.77 -9.48 -22.58
CA LYS A 351 -7.37 -9.23 -22.95
C LYS A 351 -6.73 -8.38 -21.85
N PRO A 352 -5.50 -8.66 -21.41
CA PRO A 352 -4.79 -7.75 -20.52
C PRO A 352 -4.66 -6.34 -21.10
N LEU A 353 -4.60 -5.32 -20.24
CA LEU A 353 -4.31 -3.96 -20.70
C LEU A 353 -2.90 -3.92 -21.33
N PRO A 354 -2.74 -3.27 -22.50
CA PRO A 354 -1.44 -3.14 -23.12
C PRO A 354 -0.51 -2.30 -22.23
N ASP A 355 0.74 -2.74 -22.14
CA ASP A 355 1.82 -1.96 -21.58
C ASP A 355 2.39 -1.05 -22.67
N LEU A 356 2.59 0.23 -22.39
CA LEU A 356 3.23 1.12 -23.35
C LEU A 356 4.73 0.85 -23.45
N ILE A 357 5.33 0.13 -22.50
CA ILE A 357 6.73 -0.29 -22.59
C ILE A 357 6.84 -1.58 -23.41
N VAL A 358 7.62 -1.56 -24.48
CA VAL A 358 7.77 -2.67 -25.45
C VAL A 358 8.49 -3.90 -24.88
N ASN A 359 9.33 -3.73 -23.86
CA ASN A 359 10.00 -4.83 -23.13
C ASN A 359 10.05 -4.53 -21.62
N PRO A 360 8.92 -4.71 -20.91
CA PRO A 360 8.80 -4.38 -19.49
C PRO A 360 9.50 -5.41 -18.59
N GLN A 361 9.71 -6.63 -19.10
CA GLN A 361 10.38 -7.70 -18.34
C GLN A 361 11.86 -7.44 -18.11
N MET A 362 12.42 -6.47 -18.85
CA MET A 362 13.86 -6.27 -18.86
C MET A 362 14.58 -7.62 -19.11
N ALA A 363 14.10 -8.45 -20.06
CA ALA A 363 14.79 -9.65 -20.59
C ALA A 363 15.55 -9.41 -21.93
N PRO A 364 16.83 -9.82 -22.05
CA PRO A 364 17.62 -9.61 -23.27
C PRO A 364 17.09 -10.46 -24.43
N SER A 365 17.13 -9.94 -25.66
CA SER A 365 16.71 -10.73 -26.84
C SER A 365 17.79 -11.75 -27.22
N GLU A 366 17.41 -13.00 -27.50
CA GLU A 366 18.35 -14.04 -27.95
C GLU A 366 18.99 -13.71 -29.31
N ALA A 367 18.32 -12.89 -30.13
CA ALA A 367 18.75 -12.60 -31.49
C ALA A 367 20.01 -11.71 -31.59
N HIS A 368 20.40 -11.01 -30.52
CA HIS A 368 21.44 -9.96 -30.57
C HIS A 368 22.43 -10.06 -29.39
N PHE A 369 23.01 -11.23 -29.19
CA PHE A 369 24.20 -11.35 -28.33
C PHE A 369 25.49 -11.05 -29.13
N PRO A 370 26.44 -10.25 -28.60
CA PRO A 370 26.51 -9.66 -27.26
C PRO A 370 26.31 -8.15 -27.32
N ASP A 371 25.14 -7.68 -27.73
CA ASP A 371 24.81 -6.27 -27.59
C ASP A 371 23.84 -6.08 -26.39
N PRO A 372 24.32 -5.64 -25.21
CA PRO A 372 23.44 -5.32 -24.08
C PRO A 372 22.42 -4.21 -24.41
N PHE A 373 22.49 -3.59 -25.60
CA PHE A 373 21.65 -2.51 -26.10
C PHE A 373 20.60 -2.93 -27.15
N ALA A 374 20.43 -4.23 -27.44
CA ALA A 374 19.41 -4.76 -28.37
C ALA A 374 17.95 -4.73 -27.87
N TRP A 375 17.58 -3.69 -27.13
CA TRP A 375 16.29 -3.50 -26.47
C TRP A 375 15.42 -2.45 -27.15
N GLY A 376 15.84 -1.95 -28.32
CA GLY A 376 15.27 -0.77 -28.97
C GLY A 376 15.66 0.55 -28.30
N LYS A 377 16.84 0.62 -27.65
CA LYS A 377 17.23 1.67 -26.67
C LYS A 377 18.63 2.19 -26.93
N ARG A 378 18.89 3.48 -26.67
CA ARG A 378 20.23 4.06 -26.68
C ARG A 378 20.61 4.46 -25.25
N PRO A 379 21.70 3.96 -24.66
CA PRO A 379 22.29 4.66 -23.51
C PRO A 379 22.72 6.05 -23.98
N PHE A 380 22.62 7.06 -23.13
CA PHE A 380 23.19 8.38 -23.41
C PHE A 380 23.99 8.89 -22.21
N GLY A 381 25.00 9.70 -22.51
CA GLY A 381 26.06 10.10 -21.58
C GLY A 381 27.43 9.96 -22.24
N GLU A 382 28.43 10.71 -21.74
CA GLU A 382 29.78 10.71 -22.34
C GLU A 382 30.57 9.40 -22.10
N ASP A 383 30.19 8.61 -21.08
CA ASP A 383 30.77 7.30 -20.77
C ASP A 383 29.67 6.26 -20.43
N THR A 384 29.47 5.27 -21.30
CA THR A 384 28.44 4.22 -21.14
C THR A 384 28.94 3.01 -20.32
N ASN A 385 30.19 3.01 -19.85
CA ASN A 385 30.74 1.97 -18.96
C ASN A 385 30.05 1.91 -17.58
N GLY A 386 29.25 2.93 -17.26
CA GLY A 386 28.42 3.03 -16.07
C GLY A 386 27.11 2.25 -16.09
N LEU A 387 26.81 1.53 -17.17
CA LEU A 387 25.60 0.71 -17.30
C LEU A 387 25.85 -0.73 -16.85
N PHE A 388 24.99 -1.25 -15.98
CA PHE A 388 25.04 -2.64 -15.53
C PHE A 388 23.75 -3.36 -15.87
N VAL A 389 23.85 -4.62 -16.30
CA VAL A 389 22.70 -5.52 -16.39
C VAL A 389 22.91 -6.63 -15.39
N SER A 390 22.08 -6.65 -14.35
CA SER A 390 22.07 -7.76 -13.40
C SER A 390 21.04 -8.79 -13.84
N ARG A 391 21.49 -10.05 -13.93
CA ARG A 391 20.62 -11.22 -14.06
C ARG A 391 20.36 -11.89 -12.71
N GLN A 392 20.67 -11.21 -11.60
CA GLN A 392 20.47 -11.78 -10.27
C GLN A 392 19.00 -12.16 -10.11
N LYS A 393 18.78 -13.45 -9.82
CA LYS A 393 17.45 -13.91 -9.47
C LYS A 393 17.00 -13.10 -8.25
N PRO A 394 15.79 -12.54 -8.31
CA PRO A 394 14.70 -13.11 -9.10
C PRO A 394 14.25 -12.36 -10.36
N PHE A 395 14.80 -11.18 -10.67
CA PHE A 395 14.44 -10.44 -11.89
C PHE A 395 15.67 -9.84 -12.53
N ALA A 396 15.63 -9.71 -13.85
CA ALA A 396 16.60 -8.89 -14.54
C ALA A 396 16.37 -7.41 -14.19
N ALA A 397 17.47 -6.70 -13.96
CA ALA A 397 17.45 -5.29 -13.55
C ALA A 397 18.55 -4.52 -14.28
N LEU A 398 18.25 -3.26 -14.58
CA LEU A 398 19.17 -2.31 -15.18
C LEU A 398 19.73 -1.39 -14.11
N GLY A 399 21.06 -1.28 -14.02
CA GLY A 399 21.76 -0.40 -13.09
C GLY A 399 22.42 0.77 -13.81
N LEU A 400 22.26 1.98 -13.29
CA LEU A 400 22.91 3.20 -13.78
C LEU A 400 23.87 3.74 -12.71
N ARG A 401 25.17 3.87 -13.04
CA ARG A 401 26.17 4.59 -12.23
C ARG A 401 26.99 5.52 -13.14
N PRO A 402 26.85 6.84 -13.02
CA PRO A 402 27.59 7.76 -13.87
C PRO A 402 29.09 7.75 -13.54
N ALA A 403 29.91 8.10 -14.54
CA ALA A 403 31.29 8.50 -14.32
C ALA A 403 31.35 9.89 -13.64
N ILE A 404 32.48 10.23 -13.02
CA ILE A 404 32.63 11.54 -12.37
C ILE A 404 32.44 12.64 -13.43
N HIS A 405 31.52 13.58 -13.17
CA HIS A 405 31.16 14.76 -13.99
C HIS A 405 30.13 14.59 -15.13
N PHE A 406 29.67 13.38 -15.47
CA PHE A 406 28.70 13.20 -16.58
C PHE A 406 27.49 12.37 -16.16
N PRO A 407 26.25 12.85 -16.39
CA PRO A 407 25.08 12.03 -16.14
C PRO A 407 25.05 10.83 -17.10
N ILE A 408 24.51 9.72 -16.62
CA ILE A 408 24.20 8.55 -17.46
C ILE A 408 22.69 8.36 -17.48
N GLY A 409 22.16 8.03 -18.63
CA GLY A 409 20.74 7.73 -18.75
C GLY A 409 20.44 6.58 -19.68
N TRP A 410 19.21 6.12 -19.54
CA TRP A 410 18.59 5.08 -20.33
C TRP A 410 17.27 5.61 -20.86
N GLU A 411 16.98 5.32 -22.11
CA GLU A 411 15.71 5.70 -22.71
C GLU A 411 15.10 4.56 -23.52
N THR A 412 13.77 4.55 -23.60
CA THR A 412 13.03 3.59 -24.41
C THR A 412 11.86 4.26 -25.09
N THR A 413 11.61 3.89 -26.34
CA THR A 413 10.37 4.26 -27.02
C THR A 413 9.19 3.55 -26.35
N THR A 414 8.13 4.31 -26.10
CA THR A 414 6.84 3.83 -25.62
C THR A 414 5.86 3.77 -26.78
N ALA A 415 4.84 2.91 -26.69
CA ALA A 415 3.67 3.03 -27.55
C ALA A 415 2.97 4.38 -27.30
N ALA A 416 2.20 4.86 -28.28
CA ALA A 416 1.44 6.10 -28.15
C ALA A 416 0.39 5.99 -27.04
N CYS A 417 0.30 7.03 -26.19
CA CYS A 417 -0.79 7.17 -25.24
C CYS A 417 -2.02 7.80 -25.90
N ILE A 418 -3.18 7.68 -25.26
CA ILE A 418 -4.42 8.32 -25.69
C ILE A 418 -4.46 9.72 -25.05
N PRO A 419 -4.53 10.82 -25.84
CA PRO A 419 -4.54 12.19 -25.31
C PRO A 419 -5.59 12.42 -24.22
N GLY A 420 -5.20 13.08 -23.14
CA GLY A 420 -6.09 13.41 -22.02
C GLY A 420 -6.37 12.26 -21.04
N GLU A 421 -6.09 11.00 -21.40
CA GLU A 421 -6.24 9.85 -20.51
C GLU A 421 -5.13 9.79 -19.45
N THR A 422 -5.43 9.13 -18.33
CA THR A 422 -4.46 8.94 -17.24
C THR A 422 -3.79 7.57 -17.33
N TYR A 423 -2.49 7.54 -17.12
CA TYR A 423 -1.65 6.34 -17.12
C TYR A 423 -0.90 6.24 -15.79
N ARG A 424 -0.67 5.01 -15.34
CA ARG A 424 0.16 4.71 -14.18
C ARG A 424 1.52 4.23 -14.64
N PHE A 425 2.56 4.93 -14.24
CA PHE A 425 3.91 4.38 -14.25
C PHE A 425 4.12 3.54 -13.00
N SER A 426 4.81 2.42 -13.12
CA SER A 426 5.28 1.64 -11.97
C SER A 426 6.59 0.93 -12.28
N ALA A 427 7.50 0.86 -11.31
CA ALA A 427 8.71 0.05 -11.40
C ALA A 427 9.23 -0.32 -9.99
N LEU A 428 10.15 -1.29 -9.94
CA LEU A 428 10.91 -1.61 -8.74
C LEU A 428 12.27 -0.90 -8.78
N PHE A 429 12.61 -0.15 -7.73
CA PHE A 429 13.89 0.53 -7.62
C PHE A 429 14.73 0.01 -6.45
N LEU A 430 16.03 -0.15 -6.66
CA LEU A 430 16.98 -0.57 -5.63
C LEU A 430 18.19 0.38 -5.58
N ARG A 431 18.63 0.70 -4.37
CA ARG A 431 19.88 1.44 -4.06
C ARG A 431 20.65 0.70 -2.98
N SER A 432 21.97 0.91 -2.95
CA SER A 432 22.83 0.29 -1.95
C SER A 432 22.87 1.04 -0.63
N ARG A 433 22.86 2.39 -0.68
CA ARG A 433 22.92 3.28 0.49
C ARG A 433 22.02 4.49 0.32
N PHE A 434 21.52 5.04 1.41
CA PHE A 434 20.79 6.32 1.36
C PHE A 434 21.76 7.50 1.52
N GLU A 435 21.60 8.50 0.66
CA GLU A 435 22.25 9.80 0.74
C GLU A 435 21.19 10.84 0.37
N ASN A 436 20.96 11.81 1.26
CA ASN A 436 19.93 12.82 1.03
C ASN A 436 20.34 13.74 -0.14
N GLY A 437 19.39 14.06 -1.02
CA GLY A 437 19.65 14.82 -2.24
C GLY A 437 20.20 13.98 -3.41
N VAL A 438 20.38 12.67 -3.22
CA VAL A 438 20.82 11.74 -4.27
C VAL A 438 19.66 10.84 -4.67
N TYR A 439 19.04 11.17 -5.80
CA TYR A 439 17.81 10.53 -6.30
C TYR A 439 17.87 10.27 -7.82
N PRO A 440 17.19 9.23 -8.33
CA PRO A 440 17.00 9.05 -9.75
C PRO A 440 15.95 10.02 -10.33
N GLU A 441 16.10 10.36 -11.61
CA GLU A 441 15.18 11.23 -12.35
C GLU A 441 14.51 10.45 -13.49
N LEU A 442 13.20 10.63 -13.66
CA LEU A 442 12.45 10.15 -14.82
C LEU A 442 11.93 11.33 -15.64
N ARG A 443 11.86 11.17 -16.96
CA ARG A 443 11.15 12.08 -17.86
C ARG A 443 10.21 11.31 -18.75
N LEU A 444 8.96 11.75 -18.82
CA LEU A 444 7.93 11.18 -19.69
C LEU A 444 6.97 12.30 -20.14
N TRP A 445 6.71 12.40 -21.44
CA TRP A 445 5.78 13.38 -22.03
C TRP A 445 6.05 14.83 -21.57
N GLY A 446 7.30 15.28 -21.70
CA GLY A 446 7.72 16.62 -21.33
C GLY A 446 7.90 16.88 -19.82
N ARG A 447 7.47 15.96 -18.95
CA ARG A 447 7.51 16.14 -17.49
C ARG A 447 8.72 15.45 -16.88
N ASP A 448 9.54 16.21 -16.16
CA ASP A 448 10.63 15.70 -15.32
C ASP A 448 10.10 15.36 -13.91
N MET A 449 10.53 14.23 -13.37
CA MET A 449 10.04 13.66 -12.12
C MET A 449 11.21 13.18 -11.27
N LEU A 450 11.40 13.80 -10.12
CA LEU A 450 12.41 13.39 -9.15
C LEU A 450 11.85 12.27 -8.26
N LEU A 451 12.50 11.11 -8.24
CA LEU A 451 12.06 9.97 -7.43
C LEU A 451 12.54 10.06 -5.98
N ASN A 452 12.21 11.17 -5.31
CA ASN A 452 12.64 11.48 -3.94
C ASN A 452 11.85 10.73 -2.84
N THR A 453 10.99 9.79 -3.22
CA THR A 453 10.40 8.75 -2.35
C THR A 453 11.29 7.50 -2.25
N HIS A 454 12.30 7.35 -3.13
CA HIS A 454 13.22 6.20 -3.15
C HIS A 454 14.27 6.26 -2.02
N LEU A 455 13.90 5.80 -0.83
CA LEU A 455 14.77 5.86 0.36
C LEU A 455 15.22 4.48 0.86
N LEU A 456 14.53 3.40 0.50
CA LEU A 456 14.85 2.07 1.01
C LEU A 456 16.17 1.54 0.46
N GLN A 457 16.97 0.93 1.33
CA GLN A 457 18.30 0.41 1.02
C GLN A 457 18.30 -1.11 0.99
N GLY A 458 19.11 -1.71 0.11
CA GLY A 458 19.35 -3.16 0.10
C GLY A 458 18.17 -4.04 -0.33
N ARG A 459 17.03 -3.44 -0.68
CA ARG A 459 15.84 -4.13 -1.20
C ARG A 459 15.16 -3.29 -2.28
N PHE A 460 14.42 -3.97 -3.16
CA PHE A 460 13.59 -3.30 -4.16
C PHE A 460 12.40 -2.61 -3.50
N GLN A 461 12.24 -1.32 -3.77
CA GLN A 461 11.10 -0.49 -3.41
C GLN A 461 10.18 -0.35 -4.62
N PRO A 462 8.89 -0.69 -4.51
CA PRO A 462 7.89 -0.32 -5.51
C PRO A 462 7.74 1.20 -5.54
N ILE A 463 7.81 1.78 -6.74
CA ILE A 463 7.49 3.18 -6.99
C ILE A 463 6.45 3.22 -8.09
N ALA A 464 5.37 3.94 -7.84
CA ALA A 464 4.33 4.23 -8.81
C ALA A 464 3.98 5.72 -8.76
N PHE A 465 3.27 6.18 -9.79
CA PHE A 465 2.55 7.46 -9.81
C PHE A 465 1.67 7.52 -11.06
N ASP A 466 0.65 8.37 -11.01
CA ASP A 466 -0.23 8.63 -12.14
C ASP A 466 0.24 9.86 -12.93
N ILE A 467 0.19 9.76 -14.25
CA ILE A 467 0.55 10.82 -15.19
C ILE A 467 -0.52 10.92 -16.29
N ARG A 468 -0.92 12.15 -16.62
CA ARG A 468 -1.91 12.42 -17.68
C ARG A 468 -1.20 12.59 -19.02
N CYS A 469 -1.66 11.87 -20.04
CA CYS A 469 -1.18 12.01 -21.41
C CYS A 469 -1.51 13.43 -21.94
N PRO A 470 -0.57 14.15 -22.57
CA PRO A 470 -0.79 15.50 -23.09
C PRO A 470 -1.98 15.62 -24.06
N GLU A 471 -2.59 16.81 -24.16
CA GLU A 471 -3.75 17.06 -25.04
C GLU A 471 -3.37 17.41 -26.50
N SER A 472 -2.13 17.84 -26.77
CA SER A 472 -1.68 18.23 -28.12
C SER A 472 -0.29 17.68 -28.46
N GLY A 473 -0.12 17.24 -29.71
CA GLY A 473 1.10 16.60 -30.23
C GLY A 473 2.32 17.50 -30.41
N GLN A 474 2.53 18.48 -29.52
CA GLN A 474 3.61 19.48 -29.62
C GLN A 474 4.80 19.25 -28.67
N GLU A 475 4.78 18.24 -27.79
CA GLU A 475 5.93 17.90 -26.92
C GLU A 475 6.37 16.42 -26.98
N ASP A 476 5.79 15.63 -27.88
CA ASP A 476 5.81 14.17 -27.76
C ASP A 476 7.00 13.50 -28.45
N GLU A 477 8.14 13.44 -27.76
CA GLU A 477 8.93 12.21 -27.85
C GLU A 477 8.17 11.12 -27.07
N PRO A 478 7.74 10.00 -27.70
CA PRO A 478 7.20 8.84 -27.01
C PRO A 478 8.34 8.09 -26.33
N ILE A 479 9.11 8.79 -25.50
CA ILE A 479 10.35 8.33 -24.92
C ILE A 479 10.22 8.47 -23.41
N LEU A 480 10.30 7.32 -22.74
CA LEU A 480 10.57 7.28 -21.31
C LEU A 480 12.09 7.39 -21.15
N ARG A 481 12.54 8.40 -20.42
CA ARG A 481 13.95 8.62 -20.08
C ARG A 481 14.17 8.47 -18.59
N TRP A 482 15.18 7.72 -18.20
CA TRP A 482 15.63 7.53 -16.82
C TRP A 482 17.08 7.95 -16.70
N THR A 483 17.39 8.83 -15.75
CA THR A 483 18.72 9.44 -15.61
C THR A 483 19.24 9.27 -14.18
N ASN A 484 20.54 8.97 -14.06
CA ASN A 484 21.29 9.08 -12.83
C ASN A 484 22.42 10.11 -13.01
N ARG A 485 22.43 11.14 -12.15
CA ARG A 485 23.46 12.20 -12.12
C ARG A 485 24.48 12.05 -10.99
N HIS A 486 24.32 11.03 -10.15
CA HIS A 486 25.07 10.89 -8.91
C HIS A 486 26.07 9.73 -8.97
N PRO A 487 27.38 10.00 -9.11
CA PRO A 487 28.40 8.94 -9.22
C PRO A 487 28.60 8.18 -7.92
N SER A 488 28.09 8.70 -6.80
CA SER A 488 28.15 8.08 -5.49
C SER A 488 27.21 6.88 -5.33
N GLU A 489 26.24 6.68 -6.23
CA GLU A 489 25.25 5.61 -6.09
C GLU A 489 24.91 4.95 -7.43
N THR A 490 24.63 3.65 -7.37
CA THR A 490 24.01 2.91 -8.48
C THR A 490 22.53 2.75 -8.20
N PHE A 491 21.68 3.34 -9.04
CA PHE A 491 20.25 3.05 -9.02
C PHE A 491 19.95 1.90 -9.95
N TRP A 492 19.18 0.93 -9.45
CA TRP A 492 18.69 -0.21 -10.22
C TRP A 492 17.20 -0.10 -10.45
N MET A 493 16.73 -0.39 -11.67
CA MET A 493 15.32 -0.45 -12.02
C MET A 493 14.97 -1.85 -12.55
N ALA A 494 13.83 -2.39 -12.15
CA ALA A 494 13.27 -3.64 -12.65
C ALA A 494 11.75 -3.51 -12.90
N LYS A 495 11.22 -4.31 -13.84
CA LYS A 495 9.78 -4.39 -14.17
C LYS A 495 9.09 -3.03 -14.43
N PRO A 496 9.67 -2.10 -15.23
CA PRO A 496 8.97 -0.87 -15.53
C PRO A 496 7.72 -1.17 -16.35
N SER A 497 6.64 -0.44 -16.07
CA SER A 497 5.36 -0.58 -16.76
C SER A 497 4.68 0.78 -16.88
N ILE A 498 4.00 1.02 -17.99
CA ILE A 498 3.10 2.16 -18.17
C ILE A 498 1.78 1.63 -18.71
N ARG A 499 0.71 1.71 -17.91
CA ARG A 499 -0.62 1.21 -18.29
C ARG A 499 -1.68 2.26 -18.05
N ARG A 500 -2.71 2.25 -18.89
CA ARG A 500 -3.85 3.15 -18.73
C ARG A 500 -4.55 2.84 -17.40
N VAL A 501 -4.85 3.88 -16.63
CA VAL A 501 -5.70 3.78 -15.45
C VAL A 501 -7.14 3.72 -15.93
N VAL A 502 -7.81 2.58 -15.71
CA VAL A 502 -9.23 2.44 -15.99
C VAL A 502 -9.96 2.63 -14.66
N PRO A 503 -10.87 3.61 -14.55
CA PRO A 503 -11.68 3.76 -13.34
C PRO A 503 -12.42 2.46 -13.06
N SER A 504 -12.18 1.87 -11.89
CA SER A 504 -12.99 0.75 -11.42
C SER A 504 -14.42 1.22 -11.18
N GLY A 505 -15.43 0.38 -11.37
CA GLY A 505 -16.83 0.71 -11.06
C GLY A 505 -17.13 0.86 -9.55
N VAL A 506 -16.09 0.98 -8.72
CA VAL A 506 -16.20 1.21 -7.28
C VAL A 506 -16.59 2.66 -7.05
N GLU A 507 -17.71 2.88 -6.36
CA GLU A 507 -18.19 4.21 -5.98
C GLU A 507 -17.06 5.03 -5.32
N GLU A 508 -16.76 6.19 -5.91
CA GLU A 508 -15.95 7.19 -5.24
C GLU A 508 -16.66 7.62 -3.97
N ARG A 509 -16.02 7.41 -2.81
CA ARG A 509 -16.63 7.74 -1.54
C ARG A 509 -16.76 9.27 -1.45
N PRO A 510 -17.95 9.81 -1.12
CA PRO A 510 -18.08 11.23 -0.83
C PRO A 510 -17.19 11.57 0.37
N VAL A 511 -16.25 12.48 0.16
CA VAL A 511 -15.28 12.87 1.17
C VAL A 511 -15.79 14.13 1.86
N SER A 512 -16.32 13.99 3.08
CA SER A 512 -16.62 15.12 3.95
C SER A 512 -15.35 15.59 4.67
N GLU A 513 -15.24 16.89 4.96
CA GLU A 513 -14.15 17.42 5.78
C GLU A 513 -14.20 16.81 7.19
N PRO A 514 -13.15 16.12 7.66
CA PRO A 514 -13.18 15.47 8.95
C PRO A 514 -13.07 16.48 10.10
N ALA A 515 -13.85 16.28 11.15
CA ALA A 515 -13.68 16.96 12.42
C ALA A 515 -12.95 16.04 13.40
N LEU A 516 -11.67 16.31 13.66
CA LEU A 516 -10.85 15.50 14.58
C LEU A 516 -11.35 15.60 16.03
N LEU A 517 -11.83 16.78 16.43
CA LEU A 517 -12.38 17.04 17.74
C LEU A 517 -13.90 17.02 17.68
N ALA A 518 -14.54 16.41 18.70
CA ALA A 518 -15.98 16.22 18.74
C ALA A 518 -16.78 17.54 18.75
N ASP A 519 -16.18 18.63 19.25
CA ASP A 519 -16.77 19.97 19.26
C ASP A 519 -16.52 20.75 17.95
N GLY A 520 -15.81 20.16 17.00
CA GLY A 520 -15.42 20.81 15.74
C GLY A 520 -14.38 21.92 15.89
N SER A 521 -13.73 22.03 17.05
CA SER A 521 -12.67 23.02 17.26
C SER A 521 -11.41 22.70 16.44
N PHE A 522 -10.60 23.73 16.19
CA PHE A 522 -9.35 23.57 15.44
C PHE A 522 -8.33 22.78 16.26
N PRO A 523 -7.83 21.63 15.78
CA PRO A 523 -6.96 20.78 16.59
C PRO A 523 -5.55 21.32 16.74
N ILE A 524 -5.08 21.31 17.99
CA ILE A 524 -3.69 21.55 18.37
C ILE A 524 -3.19 20.31 19.09
N GLY A 525 -2.14 19.67 18.58
CA GLY A 525 -1.64 18.43 19.16
C GLY A 525 -0.12 18.34 19.27
N VAL A 526 0.35 17.30 19.98
CA VAL A 526 1.80 17.03 20.13
C VAL A 526 2.10 15.54 19.99
N TYR A 527 3.27 15.24 19.44
CA TYR A 527 3.88 13.92 19.48
C TYR A 527 4.78 13.78 20.72
N GLY A 528 5.00 12.54 21.15
CA GLY A 528 5.98 12.21 22.19
C GLY A 528 5.58 12.57 23.62
N ALA A 529 4.32 12.88 23.90
CA ALA A 529 3.84 13.13 25.26
C ALA A 529 3.65 11.82 26.05
N GLU A 530 3.98 11.85 27.34
CA GLU A 530 3.68 10.79 28.30
C GLU A 530 2.52 11.19 29.22
N ALA A 531 1.99 10.24 29.99
CA ALA A 531 0.80 10.47 30.83
C ALA A 531 0.95 11.63 31.83
N ASP A 532 2.16 11.81 32.37
CA ASP A 532 2.45 12.84 33.37
C ASP A 532 2.48 14.26 32.75
N ASP A 533 2.64 14.37 31.43
CA ASP A 533 2.62 15.64 30.69
C ASP A 533 1.18 16.15 30.46
N PHE A 534 0.18 15.25 30.45
CA PHE A 534 -1.18 15.56 30.00
C PHE A 534 -1.85 16.75 30.74
N PRO A 535 -1.73 16.91 32.07
CA PRO A 535 -2.31 18.05 32.76
C PRO A 535 -1.73 19.40 32.28
N GLU A 536 -0.42 19.45 32.07
CA GLU A 536 0.23 20.66 31.56
C GLU A 536 -0.14 20.91 30.11
N LEU A 537 -0.07 19.89 29.26
CA LEU A 537 -0.44 19.99 27.85
C LEU A 537 -1.86 20.54 27.70
N LYS A 538 -2.81 20.03 28.50
CA LYS A 538 -4.17 20.56 28.48
C LYS A 538 -4.22 22.03 28.94
N ARG A 539 -3.47 22.40 29.98
CA ARG A 539 -3.40 23.78 30.49
C ARG A 539 -2.88 24.76 29.44
N ILE A 540 -1.87 24.38 28.66
CA ILE A 540 -1.27 25.25 27.63
C ILE A 540 -2.10 25.30 26.33
N GLY A 541 -3.16 24.48 26.22
CA GLY A 541 -4.07 24.49 25.08
C GLY A 541 -3.79 23.42 24.03
N VAL A 542 -3.20 22.29 24.41
CA VAL A 542 -3.20 21.07 23.57
C VAL A 542 -4.54 20.35 23.73
N ASP A 543 -5.08 19.82 22.63
CA ASP A 543 -6.30 19.02 22.63
C ASP A 543 -6.09 17.59 22.12
N ALA A 544 -4.99 17.30 21.43
CA ALA A 544 -4.73 15.98 20.88
C ALA A 544 -3.31 15.48 21.17
N VAL A 545 -3.16 14.18 21.43
CA VAL A 545 -1.86 13.56 21.72
C VAL A 545 -1.73 12.23 20.99
N PHE A 546 -0.56 11.96 20.41
CA PHE A 546 -0.25 10.65 19.83
C PHE A 546 0.09 9.65 20.91
N VAL A 547 -0.57 8.49 20.89
CA VAL A 547 -0.39 7.43 21.90
C VAL A 547 -0.23 6.07 21.22
N SER A 548 0.69 5.24 21.70
CA SER A 548 0.86 3.89 21.17
C SER A 548 -0.20 2.94 21.70
N SER A 549 -0.71 2.06 20.84
CA SER A 549 -1.63 0.97 21.20
C SER A 549 -0.96 -0.28 21.78
N GLY A 550 0.38 -0.35 21.82
CA GLY A 550 1.09 -1.64 21.88
C GLY A 550 1.04 -2.40 23.20
N GLY A 551 0.22 -3.45 23.28
CA GLY A 551 0.26 -4.55 24.27
C GLY A 551 -1.05 -4.75 25.04
N SER A 552 -1.36 -5.99 25.44
CA SER A 552 -2.45 -6.33 26.37
C SER A 552 -2.19 -5.68 27.74
N GLY A 553 -2.52 -4.39 27.85
CA GLY A 553 -2.20 -3.55 29.01
C GLY A 553 -2.00 -2.06 28.71
N LYS A 554 -1.91 -1.60 27.46
CA LYS A 554 -1.69 -0.16 27.12
C LYS A 554 -2.94 0.66 26.77
N VAL A 555 -4.13 0.08 26.93
CA VAL A 555 -5.44 0.80 26.94
C VAL A 555 -5.44 1.93 28.00
N ASP A 556 -4.56 1.84 29.00
CA ASP A 556 -4.37 2.87 30.02
C ASP A 556 -3.97 4.24 29.42
N MET A 557 -3.07 4.32 28.43
CA MET A 557 -2.63 5.63 27.92
C MET A 557 -3.78 6.38 27.21
N VAL A 558 -4.58 5.65 26.43
CA VAL A 558 -5.80 6.18 25.79
C VAL A 558 -6.78 6.66 26.86
N SER A 559 -7.00 5.85 27.90
CA SER A 559 -7.88 6.19 29.03
C SER A 559 -7.41 7.44 29.76
N ARG A 560 -6.10 7.55 30.04
CA ARG A 560 -5.49 8.70 30.71
C ARG A 560 -5.59 9.98 29.88
N ALA A 561 -5.37 9.90 28.56
CA ALA A 561 -5.54 11.04 27.66
C ALA A 561 -7.00 11.54 27.69
N LEU A 562 -7.97 10.62 27.56
CA LEU A 562 -9.39 10.95 27.61
C LEU A 562 -9.80 11.54 28.97
N ALA A 563 -9.26 11.01 30.07
CA ALA A 563 -9.50 11.51 31.42
C ALA A 563 -8.92 12.93 31.64
N ALA A 564 -7.79 13.23 31.00
CA ALA A 564 -7.20 14.57 30.97
C ALA A 564 -7.91 15.54 30.00
N GLY A 565 -8.95 15.09 29.29
CA GLY A 565 -9.68 15.92 28.32
C GLY A 565 -8.93 16.13 26.99
N LEU A 566 -8.02 15.22 26.65
CA LEU A 566 -7.29 15.16 25.40
C LEU A 566 -7.90 14.10 24.47
N GLN A 567 -7.81 14.33 23.16
CA GLN A 567 -8.15 13.41 22.08
C GLN A 567 -6.93 12.53 21.79
N PRO A 568 -6.95 11.24 22.17
CA PRO A 568 -5.89 10.33 21.79
C PRO A 568 -5.93 10.04 20.28
N ILE A 569 -4.78 10.14 19.62
CA ILE A 569 -4.53 9.66 18.27
C ILE A 569 -3.70 8.39 18.38
N VAL A 570 -4.34 7.25 18.16
CA VAL A 570 -3.78 5.94 18.48
C VAL A 570 -2.93 5.42 17.33
N VAL A 571 -1.63 5.23 17.58
CA VAL A 571 -0.70 4.57 16.67
C VAL A 571 -0.92 3.07 16.74
N LEU A 572 -1.37 2.48 15.62
CA LEU A 572 -1.66 1.06 15.52
C LEU A 572 -0.39 0.25 15.19
N PRO A 573 -0.31 -1.02 15.63
CA PRO A 573 0.75 -1.91 15.20
C PRO A 573 0.58 -2.25 13.71
N GLU A 574 1.68 -2.37 12.96
CA GLU A 574 1.61 -2.75 11.55
C GLU A 574 1.15 -4.21 11.33
N ASP A 575 1.41 -5.08 12.31
CA ASP A 575 1.06 -6.50 12.23
C ASP A 575 -0.46 -6.70 12.31
N PRO A 576 -1.09 -7.38 11.33
CA PRO A 576 -2.55 -7.52 11.24
C PRO A 576 -3.22 -8.12 12.48
N VAL A 577 -2.59 -9.12 13.12
CA VAL A 577 -3.14 -9.79 14.30
C VAL A 577 -3.07 -8.85 15.50
N ARG A 578 -1.91 -8.24 15.74
CA ARG A 578 -1.72 -7.28 16.84
C ARG A 578 -2.61 -6.04 16.66
N MET A 579 -2.78 -5.55 15.44
CA MET A 579 -3.68 -4.45 15.11
C MET A 579 -5.13 -4.80 15.46
N THR A 580 -5.58 -5.97 15.03
CA THR A 580 -6.93 -6.44 15.33
C THR A 580 -7.15 -6.54 16.84
N ASP A 581 -6.20 -7.10 17.59
CA ASP A 581 -6.28 -7.21 19.05
C ASP A 581 -6.35 -5.83 19.72
N ALA A 582 -5.54 -4.87 19.24
CA ALA A 582 -5.57 -3.50 19.73
C ALA A 582 -6.93 -2.83 19.47
N LEU A 583 -7.46 -2.94 18.26
CA LEU A 583 -8.78 -2.37 17.91
C LEU A 583 -9.91 -2.98 18.73
N GLU A 584 -9.89 -4.29 18.94
CA GLU A 584 -10.88 -5.00 19.75
C GLU A 584 -10.83 -4.56 21.22
N GLY A 585 -9.62 -4.50 21.79
CA GLY A 585 -9.43 -4.02 23.17
C GLY A 585 -9.91 -2.59 23.38
N LEU A 586 -9.65 -1.70 22.41
CA LEU A 586 -10.12 -0.31 22.44
C LEU A 586 -11.64 -0.22 22.32
N ASN A 587 -12.26 -1.03 21.46
CA ASN A 587 -13.70 -1.02 21.25
C ASN A 587 -14.44 -1.46 22.53
N GLN A 588 -13.95 -2.51 23.19
CA GLN A 588 -14.48 -3.00 24.46
C GLN A 588 -14.35 -1.98 25.60
N ALA A 589 -13.23 -1.23 25.64
CA ALA A 589 -12.94 -0.32 26.74
C ALA A 589 -13.71 1.02 26.67
N HIS A 590 -14.08 1.50 25.47
CA HIS A 590 -14.40 2.92 25.28
C HIS A 590 -15.69 3.25 24.53
N GLY A 591 -16.57 2.28 24.25
CA GLY A 591 -17.80 2.35 23.43
C GLY A 591 -18.73 3.58 23.59
N GLY A 592 -18.24 4.78 23.26
CA GLY A 592 -18.90 6.07 23.46
C GLY A 592 -18.03 7.31 23.17
N ARG A 593 -16.74 7.36 23.59
CA ARG A 593 -15.77 8.42 23.19
C ARG A 593 -14.74 7.80 22.25
N GLN A 594 -14.80 8.12 20.96
CA GLN A 594 -13.98 7.46 19.96
C GLN A 594 -12.59 8.11 19.88
N PRO A 595 -11.49 7.34 20.03
CA PRO A 595 -10.16 7.85 19.72
C PRO A 595 -10.06 8.21 18.23
N ALA A 596 -9.05 9.00 17.88
CA ALA A 596 -8.60 9.08 16.51
C ALA A 596 -7.51 8.02 16.29
N PHE A 597 -7.18 7.72 15.05
CA PHE A 597 -6.20 6.68 14.71
C PHE A 597 -5.13 7.23 13.80
N TYR A 598 -3.90 6.76 13.98
CA TYR A 598 -2.79 7.02 13.07
C TYR A 598 -2.56 5.75 12.24
N ALA A 599 -2.92 5.82 10.95
CA ALA A 599 -2.88 4.67 10.06
C ALA A 599 -1.45 4.28 9.67
N ALA A 600 -0.60 5.27 9.40
CA ALA A 600 0.78 5.07 9.01
C ALA A 600 1.62 6.33 9.23
N ASP A 601 2.91 6.10 9.43
CA ASP A 601 3.98 7.09 9.47
C ASP A 601 4.71 7.02 8.14
N GLU A 602 4.78 8.14 7.40
CA GLU A 602 5.53 8.33 6.15
C GLU A 602 5.55 7.10 5.19
N PRO A 603 4.37 6.54 4.83
CA PRO A 603 4.28 5.25 4.13
C PRO A 603 4.96 5.24 2.75
N GLU A 604 5.06 6.39 2.10
CA GLU A 604 5.60 6.56 0.76
C GLU A 604 7.12 6.37 0.70
N ILE A 605 7.83 6.70 1.77
CA ILE A 605 9.28 6.47 1.87
C ILE A 605 9.62 5.11 2.47
N HIS A 606 8.67 4.51 3.22
CA HIS A 606 8.79 3.16 3.76
C HIS A 606 8.35 2.06 2.79
N GLY A 607 7.84 2.43 1.61
CA GLY A 607 7.40 1.49 0.58
C GLY A 607 6.15 0.71 0.99
N THR A 608 5.30 1.31 1.83
CA THR A 608 4.05 0.70 2.29
C THR A 608 2.98 0.79 1.20
N SER A 609 2.32 -0.33 0.90
CA SER A 609 1.27 -0.38 -0.13
C SER A 609 0.06 0.51 0.23
N PRO A 610 -0.41 1.37 -0.69
CA PRO A 610 -1.66 2.10 -0.52
C PRO A 610 -2.86 1.18 -0.25
N ARG A 611 -2.99 0.07 -0.98
CA ARG A 611 -4.10 -0.88 -0.80
C ARG A 611 -4.07 -1.53 0.57
N ARG A 612 -2.89 -1.81 1.13
CA ARG A 612 -2.78 -2.29 2.52
C ARG A 612 -3.35 -1.28 3.51
N LEU A 613 -3.09 0.02 3.32
CA LEU A 613 -3.59 1.06 4.23
C LEU A 613 -5.07 1.36 4.03
N GLU A 614 -5.62 1.18 2.83
CA GLU A 614 -7.07 1.20 2.61
C GLU A 614 -7.79 0.08 3.39
N GLU A 615 -7.17 -1.10 3.55
CA GLU A 615 -7.69 -2.17 4.41
C GLU A 615 -7.62 -1.80 5.90
N VAL A 616 -6.50 -1.24 6.36
CA VAL A 616 -6.36 -0.73 7.74
C VAL A 616 -7.46 0.29 8.04
N TYR A 617 -7.64 1.25 7.14
CA TYR A 617 -8.69 2.26 7.24
C TYR A 617 -10.08 1.64 7.31
N ARG A 618 -10.38 0.61 6.50
CA ARG A 618 -11.68 -0.08 6.52
C ARG A 618 -11.93 -0.80 7.85
N GLU A 619 -10.93 -1.48 8.38
CA GLU A 619 -11.02 -2.19 9.66
C GLU A 619 -11.25 -1.24 10.83
N ILE A 620 -10.61 -0.06 10.81
CA ILE A 620 -10.88 1.01 11.77
C ILE A 620 -12.33 1.48 11.62
N ARG A 621 -12.78 1.79 10.39
CA ARG A 621 -14.13 2.31 10.13
C ARG A 621 -15.25 1.34 10.49
N GLU A 622 -15.04 0.04 10.32
CA GLU A 622 -16.02 -0.99 10.70
C GLU A 622 -16.28 -0.99 12.21
N ARG A 623 -15.24 -0.81 13.03
CA ARG A 623 -15.34 -0.81 14.50
C ARG A 623 -15.60 0.58 15.09
N PHE A 624 -15.08 1.61 14.44
CA PHE A 624 -15.12 2.99 14.89
C PHE A 624 -15.59 3.93 13.77
N PRO A 625 -16.89 3.91 13.42
CA PRO A 625 -17.41 4.58 12.23
C PRO A 625 -17.29 6.11 12.25
N ARG A 626 -17.14 6.74 13.41
CA ARG A 626 -17.02 8.20 13.56
C ARG A 626 -15.59 8.67 13.83
N SER A 627 -14.63 7.76 13.94
CA SER A 627 -13.24 8.13 14.21
C SER A 627 -12.60 8.78 13.00
N VAL A 628 -11.70 9.72 13.27
CA VAL A 628 -10.82 10.29 12.26
C VAL A 628 -9.56 9.45 12.18
N VAL A 629 -9.19 9.09 10.96
CA VAL A 629 -7.94 8.40 10.65
C VAL A 629 -6.97 9.42 10.08
N THR A 630 -5.80 9.52 10.67
CA THR A 630 -4.71 10.41 10.27
C THR A 630 -3.54 9.62 9.69
N MET A 631 -2.71 10.27 8.88
CA MET A 631 -1.51 9.70 8.26
C MET A 631 -0.47 10.80 8.07
N ALA A 632 0.78 10.56 8.46
CA ALA A 632 1.86 11.48 8.09
C ALA A 632 2.40 11.16 6.70
N VAL A 633 2.76 12.21 5.96
CA VAL A 633 3.34 12.12 4.62
C VAL A 633 4.39 13.23 4.47
N VAL A 634 5.63 12.85 4.24
CA VAL A 634 6.76 13.78 4.10
C VAL A 634 6.95 14.23 2.65
N ARG A 635 6.53 13.42 1.67
CA ARG A 635 6.53 13.75 0.24
C ARG A 635 5.10 14.06 -0.25
N PRO A 636 4.69 15.34 -0.33
CA PRO A 636 3.30 15.73 -0.58
C PRO A 636 2.75 15.22 -1.93
N GLN A 637 3.59 15.03 -2.94
CA GLN A 637 3.18 14.47 -4.23
C GLN A 637 2.62 13.04 -4.11
N ALA A 638 2.99 12.29 -3.06
CA ALA A 638 2.51 10.93 -2.83
C ALA A 638 1.10 10.89 -2.21
N VAL A 639 0.59 12.00 -1.68
CA VAL A 639 -0.74 12.06 -1.02
C VAL A 639 -1.86 11.57 -1.94
N ALA A 640 -1.74 11.79 -3.26
CA ALA A 640 -2.71 11.32 -4.24
C ALA A 640 -2.86 9.78 -4.22
N GLU A 641 -1.77 9.04 -4.01
CA GLU A 641 -1.78 7.57 -3.98
C GLU A 641 -2.49 7.02 -2.74
N PHE A 642 -2.38 7.75 -1.62
CA PHE A 642 -2.96 7.35 -0.34
C PHE A 642 -4.33 7.97 -0.07
N ARG A 643 -4.95 8.65 -1.05
CA ARG A 643 -6.14 9.50 -0.85
C ARG A 643 -7.36 8.83 -0.20
N TYR A 644 -7.41 7.49 -0.21
CA TYR A 644 -8.47 6.67 0.38
C TYR A 644 -8.05 5.94 1.67
N ALA A 645 -6.84 6.16 2.17
CA ALA A 645 -6.27 5.49 3.33
C ALA A 645 -6.33 6.32 4.63
N ALA A 646 -6.64 7.61 4.56
CA ALA A 646 -6.81 8.48 5.73
C ALA A 646 -7.85 9.57 5.48
N ASP A 647 -8.37 10.17 6.54
CA ASP A 647 -9.26 11.33 6.47
C ASP A 647 -8.49 12.64 6.49
N LEU A 648 -7.42 12.72 7.30
CA LEU A 648 -6.57 13.90 7.50
C LEU A 648 -5.10 13.53 7.26
N TYR A 649 -4.44 14.19 6.31
CA TYR A 649 -3.03 14.01 5.96
C TYR A 649 -2.21 15.05 6.69
N LEU A 650 -1.24 14.60 7.46
CA LEU A 650 -0.35 15.44 8.25
C LEU A 650 0.96 15.58 7.48
N VAL A 651 1.19 16.72 6.85
CA VAL A 651 2.46 16.97 6.16
C VAL A 651 3.51 17.44 7.15
N ASP A 652 4.70 16.85 7.09
CA ASP A 652 5.74 17.00 8.11
C ASP A 652 7.18 17.25 7.59
N PRO A 653 7.40 18.04 6.52
CA PRO A 653 8.76 18.50 6.22
C PRO A 653 9.29 19.42 7.34
N TYR A 654 10.54 19.19 7.75
CA TYR A 654 11.19 19.89 8.86
C TYR A 654 12.34 20.79 8.38
N PRO A 655 12.10 22.10 8.11
CA PRO A 655 13.05 22.91 7.38
C PRO A 655 14.19 23.52 8.21
N VAL A 656 14.06 23.62 9.53
CA VAL A 656 14.98 24.41 10.36
C VAL A 656 16.21 23.58 10.73
N PRO A 657 17.45 24.05 10.52
CA PRO A 657 17.83 25.43 10.23
C PRO A 657 18.19 25.72 8.78
N SER A 658 18.25 24.72 7.92
CA SER A 658 19.02 24.80 6.65
C SER A 658 18.16 24.91 5.40
N MET A 659 16.86 24.62 5.50
CA MET A 659 15.94 24.60 4.37
C MET A 659 14.99 25.81 4.42
N PRO A 660 14.38 26.19 3.29
CA PRO A 660 13.41 27.27 3.24
C PRO A 660 12.25 27.08 4.24
N MET A 661 11.90 28.14 4.97
CA MET A 661 10.75 28.13 5.88
C MET A 661 9.41 27.84 5.18
N ILE A 662 9.34 28.12 3.87
CA ILE A 662 8.18 27.85 3.02
C ILE A 662 7.99 26.36 2.68
N TRP A 663 8.94 25.49 2.98
CA TRP A 663 8.85 24.08 2.57
C TRP A 663 7.60 23.39 3.14
N LEU A 664 7.24 23.69 4.39
CA LEU A 664 6.02 23.17 5.01
C LEU A 664 4.74 23.71 4.35
N SER A 665 4.68 25.01 4.03
CA SER A 665 3.51 25.58 3.34
C SER A 665 3.36 25.08 1.91
N ASP A 666 4.47 24.90 1.20
CA ASP A 666 4.44 24.40 -0.18
C ASP A 666 3.96 22.94 -0.20
N ALA A 667 4.37 22.14 0.78
CA ALA A 667 3.85 20.79 0.96
C ALA A 667 2.34 20.76 1.30
N ILE A 668 1.85 21.73 2.08
CA ILE A 668 0.41 21.88 2.36
C ILE A 668 -0.36 22.17 1.07
N ASP A 669 0.11 23.13 0.27
CA ASP A 669 -0.54 23.52 -0.99
C ASP A 669 -0.59 22.35 -1.99
N GLU A 670 0.52 21.61 -2.12
CA GLU A 670 0.60 20.45 -3.01
C GLU A 670 -0.30 19.30 -2.56
N ALA A 671 -0.27 18.95 -1.27
CA ALA A 671 -1.18 17.94 -0.71
C ALA A 671 -2.65 18.36 -0.86
N ALA A 672 -2.96 19.64 -0.65
CA ALA A 672 -4.30 20.18 -0.83
C ALA A 672 -4.80 20.08 -2.27
N GLY A 673 -3.90 20.12 -3.26
CA GLY A 673 -4.24 19.84 -4.66
C GLY A 673 -4.73 18.40 -4.90
N ALA A 674 -4.25 17.43 -4.12
CA ALA A 674 -4.61 16.02 -4.27
C ALA A 674 -5.89 15.61 -3.52
N VAL A 675 -6.09 16.12 -2.30
CA VAL A 675 -7.17 15.70 -1.39
C VAL A 675 -8.11 16.81 -0.94
N GLY A 676 -7.83 18.05 -1.32
CA GLY A 676 -8.53 19.25 -0.85
C GLY A 676 -8.00 19.73 0.51
N ILE A 677 -7.89 21.04 0.67
CA ILE A 677 -7.33 21.67 1.88
C ILE A 677 -8.06 21.26 3.18
N GLY A 678 -9.35 20.89 3.10
CA GLY A 678 -10.15 20.40 4.23
C GLY A 678 -9.58 19.14 4.91
N ARG A 679 -8.61 18.48 4.29
CA ARG A 679 -8.00 17.22 4.73
C ARG A 679 -6.50 17.31 4.96
N VAL A 680 -5.93 18.51 5.05
CA VAL A 680 -4.48 18.69 5.25
C VAL A 680 -4.23 19.36 6.61
N GLY A 681 -3.41 18.74 7.44
CA GLY A 681 -2.85 19.29 8.67
C GLY A 681 -1.33 19.41 8.56
N ALA A 682 -0.71 20.15 9.47
CA ALA A 682 0.74 20.37 9.47
C ALA A 682 1.38 19.81 10.75
N VAL A 683 2.54 19.21 10.61
CA VAL A 683 3.42 18.85 11.74
C VAL A 683 4.60 19.82 11.75
N VAL A 684 4.66 20.64 12.80
CA VAL A 684 5.67 21.68 12.99
C VAL A 684 6.87 21.09 13.73
N GLN A 685 8.06 21.39 13.22
CA GLN A 685 9.33 21.02 13.84
C GLN A 685 9.46 21.66 15.23
N ALA A 686 9.64 20.83 16.25
CA ALA A 686 9.93 21.19 17.63
C ALA A 686 11.00 20.24 18.21
N PHE A 687 11.99 19.90 17.39
CA PHE A 687 13.04 18.93 17.68
C PHE A 687 14.35 19.30 16.98
N GLY A 688 15.47 18.76 17.45
CA GLY A 688 16.80 19.01 16.92
C GLY A 688 17.88 19.06 18.00
N GLY A 689 19.14 18.94 17.61
CA GLY A 689 20.24 18.85 18.56
C GLY A 689 21.38 17.96 18.07
N PRO A 690 22.39 17.70 18.90
CA PRO A 690 23.55 16.88 18.55
C PRO A 690 23.16 15.49 18.00
N GLU A 691 22.13 14.87 18.57
CA GLU A 691 21.61 13.56 18.15
C GLU A 691 20.93 13.56 16.77
N HIS A 692 20.47 14.72 16.29
CA HIS A 692 19.85 14.89 14.96
C HIS A 692 20.77 15.58 13.94
N ALA A 693 21.98 15.98 14.35
CA ALA A 693 22.92 16.71 13.50
C ALA A 693 23.28 15.97 12.22
N ALA A 694 23.45 14.64 12.30
CA ALA A 694 23.78 13.79 11.15
C ALA A 694 22.66 13.77 10.08
N TRP A 695 21.43 14.10 10.47
CA TRP A 695 20.25 14.15 9.59
C TRP A 695 19.91 15.58 9.13
N GLY A 696 20.75 16.57 9.48
CA GLY A 696 20.59 17.97 9.06
C GLY A 696 19.94 18.89 10.10
N TRP A 697 19.67 18.41 11.31
CA TRP A 697 19.02 19.19 12.38
C TRP A 697 19.92 19.35 13.62
N PRO A 698 21.05 20.09 13.53
CA PRO A 698 22.05 20.18 14.59
C PRO A 698 21.61 20.99 15.83
N ARG A 699 20.48 21.70 15.73
CA ARG A 699 19.94 22.53 16.81
C ARG A 699 18.42 22.49 16.82
N MET A 700 17.84 22.85 17.97
CA MET A 700 16.42 23.15 18.08
C MET A 700 16.04 24.38 17.23
N PRO A 701 14.81 24.43 16.69
CA PRO A 701 14.20 25.65 16.21
C PRO A 701 14.07 26.68 17.32
N SER A 702 14.30 27.95 16.99
CA SER A 702 13.98 29.07 17.85
C SER A 702 12.47 29.26 17.97
N ARG A 703 12.03 29.96 19.01
CA ARG A 703 10.61 30.34 19.18
C ARG A 703 10.04 31.06 17.95
N ALA A 704 10.81 31.96 17.32
CA ALA A 704 10.39 32.68 16.13
C ALA A 704 10.21 31.74 14.92
N GLU A 705 11.10 30.76 14.74
CA GLU A 705 10.99 29.76 13.67
C GLU A 705 9.78 28.84 13.89
N MET A 706 9.56 28.31 15.11
CA MET A 706 8.38 27.48 15.41
C MET A 706 7.07 28.24 15.17
N LYS A 707 7.03 29.51 15.58
CA LYS A 707 5.89 30.40 15.34
C LYS A 707 5.71 30.69 13.85
N GLY A 708 6.79 30.99 13.13
CA GLY A 708 6.79 31.19 11.69
C GLY A 708 6.17 30.01 10.95
N LEU A 709 6.65 28.78 11.21
CA LEU A 709 6.10 27.55 10.62
C LEU A 709 4.62 27.35 10.96
N THR A 710 4.24 27.56 12.22
CA THR A 710 2.86 27.41 12.70
C THR A 710 1.90 28.33 11.93
N TYR A 711 2.22 29.63 11.84
CA TYR A 711 1.33 30.60 11.21
C TYR A 711 1.41 30.57 9.69
N LEU A 712 2.53 30.18 9.11
CA LEU A 712 2.64 29.96 7.68
C LEU A 712 1.73 28.80 7.25
N ALA A 713 1.71 27.69 8.00
CA ALA A 713 0.77 26.59 7.76
C ALA A 713 -0.71 27.04 7.81
N LEU A 714 -1.06 27.92 8.76
CA LEU A 714 -2.41 28.48 8.87
C LEU A 714 -2.77 29.41 7.70
N VAL A 715 -1.83 30.25 7.26
CA VAL A 715 -2.00 31.13 6.09
C VAL A 715 -2.32 30.32 4.83
N HIS A 716 -1.69 29.15 4.70
CA HIS A 716 -1.92 28.19 3.61
C HIS A 716 -3.11 27.25 3.88
N GLY A 717 -3.86 27.48 4.96
CA GLY A 717 -5.16 26.85 5.18
C GLY A 717 -5.13 25.51 5.91
N ALA A 718 -4.00 25.10 6.51
CA ALA A 718 -3.92 23.88 7.31
C ALA A 718 -5.08 23.78 8.31
N ARG A 719 -5.60 22.57 8.49
CA ARG A 719 -6.81 22.27 9.28
C ARG A 719 -6.54 21.67 10.65
N ALA A 720 -5.27 21.42 10.96
CA ALA A 720 -4.77 21.03 12.27
C ALA A 720 -3.28 21.40 12.36
N ILE A 721 -2.79 21.70 13.56
CA ILE A 721 -1.37 21.90 13.85
C ILE A 721 -0.92 20.88 14.89
N PHE A 722 0.13 20.14 14.58
CA PHE A 722 0.81 19.24 15.50
C PHE A 722 2.26 19.66 15.69
N TYR A 723 2.90 19.30 16.80
CA TYR A 723 4.32 19.55 17.04
C TYR A 723 5.08 18.24 17.25
N TYR A 724 6.15 18.04 16.48
CA TYR A 724 7.09 16.93 16.66
C TYR A 724 8.43 17.48 17.20
N SER A 725 8.77 17.29 18.48
CA SER A 725 7.96 16.60 19.51
C SER A 725 8.08 17.26 20.89
N TRP A 726 7.06 17.06 21.74
CA TRP A 726 7.03 17.58 23.11
C TRP A 726 8.22 17.07 23.93
N LYS A 727 8.49 15.76 23.86
CA LYS A 727 9.60 15.10 24.57
C LYS A 727 10.94 15.74 24.30
N GLU A 728 11.20 16.14 23.05
CA GLU A 728 12.48 16.73 22.67
C GLU A 728 12.59 18.18 23.10
N ALA A 729 11.55 18.98 22.87
CA ALA A 729 11.49 20.35 23.38
C ALA A 729 11.62 20.40 24.91
N ALA A 730 10.98 19.47 25.62
CA ALA A 730 10.97 19.38 27.08
C ALA A 730 12.27 18.85 27.70
N ARG A 731 13.29 18.50 26.89
CA ARG A 731 14.63 18.17 27.42
C ARG A 731 15.28 19.33 28.16
N THR A 732 14.89 20.57 27.85
CA THR A 732 15.38 21.77 28.52
C THR A 732 14.21 22.65 28.96
N GLU A 733 14.36 23.37 30.06
CA GLU A 733 13.33 24.30 30.55
C GLU A 733 13.02 25.39 29.51
N GLN A 734 14.05 25.90 28.83
CA GLN A 734 13.89 26.90 27.78
C GLN A 734 13.11 26.34 26.58
N GLY A 735 13.45 25.14 26.09
CA GLY A 735 12.74 24.52 24.97
C GLY A 735 11.28 24.22 25.30
N ARG A 736 11.00 23.74 26.51
CA ARG A 736 9.64 23.55 27.04
C ARG A 736 8.86 24.87 27.05
N ALA A 737 9.46 25.92 27.60
CA ALA A 737 8.84 27.24 27.71
C ALA A 737 8.59 27.88 26.33
N ASP A 738 9.52 27.73 25.39
CA ASP A 738 9.39 28.28 24.05
C ASP A 738 8.27 27.59 23.26
N LEU A 739 8.18 26.26 23.30
CA LEU A 739 7.09 25.52 22.67
C LEU A 739 5.74 25.83 23.33
N ALA A 740 5.69 25.82 24.67
CA ALA A 740 4.47 26.17 25.41
C ALA A 740 3.96 27.57 25.05
N ALA A 741 4.86 28.56 24.93
CA ALA A 741 4.47 29.92 24.55
C ALA A 741 3.86 30.01 23.14
N VAL A 742 4.36 29.23 22.17
CA VAL A 742 3.79 29.16 20.83
C VAL A 742 2.39 28.51 20.87
N ILE A 743 2.25 27.39 21.58
CA ILE A 743 0.98 26.68 21.73
C ILE A 743 -0.07 27.54 22.42
N GLU A 744 0.27 28.19 23.55
CA GLU A 744 -0.66 29.07 24.28
C GLU A 744 -1.14 30.24 23.42
N GLN A 745 -0.25 30.80 22.59
CA GLN A 745 -0.61 31.86 21.65
C GLN A 745 -1.58 31.35 20.58
N LEU A 746 -1.29 30.20 19.99
CA LEU A 746 -2.16 29.57 18.99
C LEU A 746 -3.53 29.22 19.59
N ALA A 747 -3.57 28.68 20.80
CA ALA A 747 -4.79 28.31 21.51
C ALA A 747 -5.73 29.50 21.74
N ARG A 748 -5.19 30.70 22.03
CA ARG A 748 -6.00 31.94 22.16
C ARG A 748 -6.70 32.35 20.86
N LEU A 749 -6.12 32.03 19.71
CA LEU A 749 -6.65 32.37 18.39
C LEU A 749 -7.48 31.25 17.75
N ARG A 750 -7.53 30.07 18.36
CA ARG A 750 -8.23 28.87 17.87
C ARG A 750 -9.63 29.12 17.30
N PRO A 751 -10.52 29.95 17.91
CA PRO A 751 -11.87 30.15 17.39
C PRO A 751 -11.95 30.81 16.00
N TRP A 752 -10.85 31.36 15.49
CA TRP A 752 -10.76 31.91 14.12
C TRP A 752 -10.48 30.81 13.09
N PHE A 753 -9.62 29.84 13.45
CA PHE A 753 -9.13 28.81 12.53
C PHE A 753 -10.11 27.66 12.31
N ILE A 754 -11.26 27.64 13.00
CA ILE A 754 -12.37 26.74 12.67
C ILE A 754 -12.83 26.97 11.21
N ARG A 755 -12.72 28.20 10.71
CA ARG A 755 -13.01 28.55 9.31
C ARG A 755 -11.73 28.52 8.47
N LYS A 756 -11.90 28.25 7.18
CA LYS A 756 -10.83 28.44 6.19
C LYS A 756 -10.48 29.94 6.07
N PRO A 757 -9.26 30.28 5.60
CA PRO A 757 -8.95 31.64 5.18
C PRO A 757 -10.00 32.20 4.22
N THR A 758 -10.23 33.50 4.34
CA THR A 758 -11.19 34.23 3.52
C THR A 758 -10.63 34.41 2.11
N THR A 759 -11.48 34.26 1.09
CA THR A 759 -11.13 34.45 -0.32
C THR A 759 -11.84 35.67 -0.91
N PRO A 760 -11.18 36.50 -1.73
CA PRO A 760 -9.78 36.39 -2.17
C PRO A 760 -8.77 36.71 -1.06
N ALA A 761 -7.57 36.09 -1.14
CA ALA A 761 -6.49 36.32 -0.19
C ALA A 761 -5.94 37.76 -0.28
N PRO A 762 -5.31 38.29 0.79
CA PRO A 762 -4.60 39.56 0.74
C PRO A 762 -3.54 39.60 -0.38
N LEU A 763 -3.46 40.72 -1.09
CA LEU A 763 -2.38 40.97 -2.04
C LEU A 763 -1.20 41.59 -1.30
N VAL A 764 0.00 41.03 -1.48
CA VAL A 764 1.22 41.52 -0.84
C VAL A 764 2.15 42.13 -1.89
N ARG A 765 2.52 43.40 -1.68
CA ARG A 765 3.51 44.12 -2.49
C ARG A 765 4.71 44.45 -1.62
N MET A 766 5.86 43.86 -1.93
CA MET A 766 7.08 44.11 -1.18
C MET A 766 7.65 45.50 -1.49
N THR A 767 8.10 46.20 -0.45
CA THR A 767 8.71 47.54 -0.54
C THR A 767 10.18 47.53 -0.12
N SER A 768 10.66 46.46 0.53
CA SER A 768 12.07 46.23 0.84
C SER A 768 12.85 45.63 -0.34
N ALA A 769 14.18 45.78 -0.30
CA ALA A 769 15.09 45.16 -1.27
C ALA A 769 15.03 43.62 -1.26
N TYR A 770 14.89 43.02 -0.07
CA TYR A 770 14.56 41.60 0.06
C TYR A 770 13.04 41.45 -0.13
N GLY A 771 12.63 40.93 -1.28
CA GLY A 771 11.22 40.92 -1.69
C GLY A 771 10.66 39.57 -2.11
N THR A 772 11.48 38.52 -2.21
CA THR A 772 10.99 37.22 -2.67
C THR A 772 11.37 36.09 -1.74
N ASP A 773 10.45 35.14 -1.57
CA ASP A 773 10.77 33.82 -1.03
C ASP A 773 11.62 33.02 -2.03
N PRO A 774 12.18 31.86 -1.64
CA PRO A 774 12.97 31.02 -2.54
C PRO A 774 12.22 30.49 -3.78
N SER A 775 10.89 30.54 -3.79
CA SER A 775 10.04 30.14 -4.91
C SER A 775 9.66 31.33 -5.81
N GLY A 776 10.17 32.53 -5.53
CA GLY A 776 9.92 33.75 -6.31
C GLY A 776 8.61 34.48 -5.98
N ARG A 777 7.86 34.04 -4.96
CA ARG A 777 6.65 34.72 -4.45
C ARG A 777 7.03 35.85 -3.48
N PRO A 778 6.12 36.77 -3.10
CA PRO A 778 6.42 37.75 -2.07
C PRO A 778 6.96 37.13 -0.78
N ALA A 779 8.01 37.70 -0.20
CA ALA A 779 8.62 37.20 1.04
C ALA A 779 7.69 37.23 2.27
N VAL A 780 6.59 37.97 2.20
CA VAL A 780 5.53 37.98 3.23
C VAL A 780 4.32 37.24 2.71
N HIS A 781 3.90 36.19 3.41
CA HIS A 781 2.65 35.48 3.12
C HIS A 781 1.57 35.97 4.08
N ALA A 782 0.35 36.20 3.57
CA ALA A 782 -0.72 36.77 4.37
C ALA A 782 -2.08 36.13 4.09
N ALA A 783 -2.89 35.98 5.12
CA ALA A 783 -4.27 35.50 5.05
C ALA A 783 -5.17 36.25 6.04
N CYS A 784 -6.48 36.27 5.73
CA CYS A 784 -7.48 36.89 6.58
C CYS A 784 -8.57 35.92 7.02
N TRP A 785 -9.11 36.14 8.21
CA TRP A 785 -10.32 35.50 8.70
C TRP A 785 -11.32 36.58 9.08
N VAL A 786 -12.55 36.45 8.58
CA VAL A 786 -13.66 37.35 8.94
C VAL A 786 -14.61 36.60 9.85
N LYS A 787 -14.90 37.19 11.02
CA LYS A 787 -15.80 36.62 12.02
C LYS A 787 -16.49 37.73 12.82
N ASP A 788 -17.81 37.67 12.90
CA ASP A 788 -18.64 38.54 13.75
C ASP A 788 -18.34 40.05 13.55
N GLY A 789 -18.17 40.49 12.30
CA GLY A 789 -17.82 41.88 11.97
C GLY A 789 -16.43 42.30 12.45
N LYS A 790 -15.50 41.35 12.56
CA LYS A 790 -14.09 41.59 12.81
C LYS A 790 -13.25 40.86 11.76
N THR A 791 -12.15 41.49 11.38
CA THR A 791 -11.15 40.90 10.50
C THR A 791 -9.88 40.62 11.29
N MET A 792 -9.39 39.39 11.22
CA MET A 792 -8.06 39.02 11.68
C MET A 792 -7.14 38.85 10.46
N LEU A 793 -6.05 39.62 10.39
CA LEU A 793 -4.96 39.46 9.44
C LEU A 793 -3.82 38.71 10.13
N VAL A 794 -3.30 37.68 9.46
CA VAL A 794 -2.02 37.06 9.79
C VAL A 794 -1.08 37.33 8.63
N ALA A 795 0.10 37.88 8.92
CA ALA A 795 1.17 38.08 7.95
C ALA A 795 2.48 37.51 8.51
N VAL A 796 3.20 36.73 7.70
CA VAL A 796 4.39 35.98 8.10
C VAL A 796 5.54 36.33 7.19
N ASN A 797 6.65 36.82 7.75
CA ASN A 797 7.91 36.95 7.04
C ASN A 797 8.58 35.58 6.91
N THR A 798 8.80 35.12 5.68
CA THR A 798 9.41 33.80 5.41
C THR A 798 10.93 33.84 5.50
N LEU A 799 11.55 35.03 5.53
CA LEU A 799 12.99 35.21 5.48
C LEU A 799 13.61 35.42 6.86
N GLY A 800 14.86 34.98 7.00
CA GLY A 800 15.72 35.28 8.14
C GLY A 800 16.27 36.72 8.15
N ASN A 801 15.61 37.64 7.45
CA ASN A 801 16.04 39.04 7.28
C ASN A 801 14.87 40.01 7.48
N HIS A 802 15.17 41.28 7.70
CA HIS A 802 14.16 42.33 7.75
C HIS A 802 13.54 42.56 6.38
N VAL A 803 12.21 42.67 6.34
CA VAL A 803 11.45 42.97 5.12
C VAL A 803 10.37 44.01 5.41
N ALA A 804 9.91 44.70 4.37
CA ALA A 804 8.81 45.66 4.42
C ALA A 804 7.84 45.38 3.28
N ALA A 805 6.56 45.45 3.58
CA ALA A 805 5.51 45.14 2.62
C ALA A 805 4.28 46.04 2.80
N GLU A 806 3.61 46.30 1.69
CA GLU A 806 2.24 46.76 1.64
C GLU A 806 1.30 45.55 1.49
N ILE A 807 0.33 45.42 2.39
CA ILE A 807 -0.67 44.37 2.38
C ILE A 807 -2.01 45.00 2.05
N PHE A 808 -2.63 44.55 0.97
CA PHE A 808 -3.94 45.00 0.52
C PHE A 808 -5.01 43.98 0.94
N LEU A 809 -6.00 44.46 1.69
CA LEU A 809 -7.08 43.67 2.26
C LEU A 809 -8.35 43.87 1.42
N PRO A 810 -8.65 42.96 0.48
CA PRO A 810 -9.73 43.15 -0.49
C PRO A 810 -11.10 43.31 0.18
N HIS A 811 -11.34 42.65 1.31
CA HIS A 811 -12.62 42.69 2.04
C HIS A 811 -12.97 44.03 2.69
N ILE A 812 -11.99 44.93 2.81
CA ILE A 812 -12.18 46.26 3.40
C ILE A 812 -11.63 47.36 2.49
N ALA A 813 -11.47 47.08 1.20
CA ALA A 813 -10.94 48.02 0.21
C ALA A 813 -11.77 49.31 0.09
N ASP A 814 -13.10 49.20 0.21
CA ASP A 814 -14.03 50.33 0.10
C ASP A 814 -14.00 51.30 1.31
N ARG A 815 -13.15 51.03 2.30
CA ARG A 815 -13.11 51.80 3.55
C ARG A 815 -12.01 52.84 3.55
N SER A 816 -12.38 54.07 3.90
CA SER A 816 -11.42 55.18 4.02
C SER A 816 -10.36 54.92 5.08
N SER A 817 -10.73 54.39 6.25
CA SER A 817 -9.79 53.97 7.29
C SER A 817 -10.35 52.87 8.21
N ALA A 818 -9.48 52.02 8.74
CA ALA A 818 -9.76 51.06 9.80
C ALA A 818 -8.59 50.99 10.79
N ARG A 819 -8.86 50.60 12.03
CA ARG A 819 -7.84 50.39 13.06
C ARG A 819 -7.74 48.93 13.43
N PHE A 820 -6.52 48.42 13.35
CA PHE A 820 -6.19 47.05 13.70
C PHE A 820 -5.30 47.07 14.94
N ARG A 821 -5.56 46.17 15.89
CA ARG A 821 -4.73 45.97 17.06
C ARG A 821 -3.90 44.71 16.90
N GLU A 822 -2.61 44.83 17.16
CA GLU A 822 -1.73 43.68 17.22
C GLU A 822 -1.97 42.88 18.49
N MET A 823 -2.15 41.58 18.32
CA MET A 823 -2.55 40.68 19.41
C MET A 823 -1.45 40.43 20.45
N GLU A 824 -0.18 40.68 20.11
CA GLU A 824 0.96 40.35 20.98
C GLU A 824 1.66 41.60 21.51
N ALA A 825 2.22 42.45 20.64
CA ALA A 825 2.88 43.67 21.10
C ALA A 825 1.89 44.78 21.51
N GLY A 826 0.59 44.63 21.20
CA GLY A 826 -0.44 45.59 21.56
C GLY A 826 -0.43 46.87 20.72
N GLY A 827 0.41 46.95 19.68
CA GLY A 827 0.47 48.07 18.76
C GLY A 827 -0.85 48.29 18.02
N THR A 828 -1.08 49.53 17.58
CA THR A 828 -2.23 49.87 16.72
C THR A 828 -1.74 50.23 15.33
N PHE A 829 -2.36 49.63 14.32
CA PHE A 829 -2.04 49.79 12.91
C PHE A 829 -3.20 50.47 12.20
N GLY A 830 -2.90 51.52 11.44
CA GLY A 830 -3.87 52.17 10.57
C GLY A 830 -3.91 51.47 9.21
N VAL A 831 -5.11 51.10 8.77
CA VAL A 831 -5.37 50.63 7.41
C VAL A 831 -6.10 51.75 6.68
N SER A 832 -5.61 52.15 5.50
CA SER A 832 -6.21 53.21 4.70
C SER A 832 -6.53 52.69 3.31
N HIS A 833 -7.78 52.81 2.85
CA HIS A 833 -8.23 52.23 1.57
C HIS A 833 -7.88 50.73 1.43
N GLY A 834 -8.08 49.98 2.52
CA GLY A 834 -7.69 48.56 2.60
C GLY A 834 -6.18 48.27 2.58
N ARG A 835 -5.31 49.29 2.55
CA ARG A 835 -3.85 49.14 2.50
C ARG A 835 -3.21 49.31 3.87
N LEU A 836 -2.32 48.40 4.21
CA LEU A 836 -1.52 48.37 5.43
C LEU A 836 -0.03 48.30 5.07
N GLU A 837 0.78 49.16 5.67
CA GLU A 837 2.25 49.11 5.57
C GLU A 837 2.85 48.49 6.85
N VAL A 838 3.69 47.47 6.71
CA VAL A 838 4.32 46.77 7.83
C VAL A 838 5.79 46.48 7.53
N THR A 839 6.64 46.67 8.55
CA THR A 839 8.03 46.21 8.56
C THR A 839 8.15 45.03 9.52
N PHE A 840 8.81 43.98 9.07
CA PHE A 840 8.96 42.71 9.78
C PHE A 840 10.42 42.48 10.17
N LYS A 841 10.65 41.95 11.36
CA LYS A 841 11.90 41.32 11.80
C LYS A 841 12.06 39.95 11.12
N PRO A 842 13.26 39.34 11.15
CA PRO A 842 13.48 37.96 10.72
C PRO A 842 12.43 37.00 11.28
N HIS A 843 11.77 36.24 10.40
CA HIS A 843 10.72 35.27 10.75
C HIS A 843 9.54 35.81 11.57
N GLU A 844 9.34 37.14 11.60
CA GLU A 844 8.29 37.74 12.40
C GLU A 844 6.91 37.38 11.87
N VAL A 845 6.01 37.09 12.81
CA VAL A 845 4.58 36.87 12.57
C VAL A 845 3.83 38.03 13.19
N VAL A 846 3.08 38.74 12.36
CA VAL A 846 2.21 39.83 12.77
C VAL A 846 0.76 39.36 12.70
N VAL A 847 0.08 39.37 13.84
CA VAL A 847 -1.34 39.02 13.96
C VAL A 847 -2.12 40.24 14.40
N LEU A 848 -2.97 40.74 13.51
CA LEU A 848 -3.75 41.95 13.72
C LEU A 848 -5.24 41.62 13.74
N VAL A 849 -6.00 42.23 14.65
CA VAL A 849 -7.47 42.15 14.68
C VAL A 849 -8.05 43.55 14.65
N GLY A 850 -8.91 43.82 13.67
CA GLY A 850 -9.63 45.08 13.52
C GLY A 850 -11.15 44.87 13.56
N SER A 851 -11.89 45.90 13.99
CA SER A 851 -13.34 45.92 13.81
C SER A 851 -13.67 46.27 12.36
N ASP A 852 -14.66 45.57 11.81
CA ASP A 852 -15.28 45.91 10.53
C ASP A 852 -16.31 47.04 10.71
N GLY A 853 -16.22 47.85 11.77
CA GLY A 853 -17.04 49.03 12.04
C GLY A 853 -16.23 50.12 12.71
#